data_AF-L8HFG7-F1
#
_entry.id   AF-L8HFG7-F1
#
_cell.length_a   1.000
_cell.length_b   1.000
_cell.length_c   1.000
_cell.angle_alpha   90.00
_cell.angle_beta   90.00
_cell.angle_gamma   90.00
#
_symmetry.space_group_name_H-M   'P 1'
#
loop_
_entity.id
_entity.type
_entity.pdbx_description
1 polymer ?
#
loop_
_entity_poly.entity_id
_entity_poly.type
_entity_poly.pdbx_seq_one_letter_code
_entity_poly.pdbx_strand_id
1 'polypeptide(L)'
;MMERKRLEGGVQEKLSAEDLKKRDSLLGHGASNGGGSQPGRNSPTQSTGHGGRARRPRTKSQVDHVLGTDTIEECLEELDRGLDLTNDEFDFEEIDELIDKFQQDERVKEALNQGVNLREYTAQTEAELYKTERESVEDYIAESKNFLTLLSTISTCDEVLQRMESMLSGFQADLGNISEEIKYLQEQSSSMSVKLRNRKAVETKLSAFIEDIMLPKNLVNNICATEVNEAYIAYLTKLNEKMEYAASADHSQVVAFKEMSPHLESLRVKAVAKIRDFLLQRIYALRKPNTNVQIMQQSTLVKYKYLFHFIATYAPDVALEVSRNYADTMSKIFTAHFKNYIQALAKLAYSTAKRGDLIGVPEEQRKTSGWLGSSAKVDIKQQVNVFSLGDRAQILQQIDSPSIVPHVALQTNQKIIFEELYRSYHHLLLDTITHECAFQSDFFGQAHTATPVAPPSLPPSLVAHSNPARGSSSGVLSREELFDEIFGKSLILFSEHLATHLLNSYDAVGLMLMVRMAHQFTNLMSKNRKLTIIHLEKYFVGSRLQLQERLATILAMNTDSLISAPIPRLNVQTTHPHYITLRFAEFSATRCVIFDGVEAEWWQMGGVAEACAGLRRAMGDLLTRMATLHSSKKNQTVFLINNYDLILKVLHEFNIQSEEVIKFSALCDEQITSFVDQELTHHYGRMIKFVETVKAKLAQTASPREINVDKDMCEKLIEDFGATWKAVFVQLSGEVMNFSNFIKGAEILRRVLMELAVLYKSFSDIVKTYHKDLSKNLVPDPTLTYEIKKYSRSFD
;
A
#
# COMPACT_ATOMS: atom_id res chain seq x y z
N MET A 1 -27.14 40.74 -49.94
CA MET A 1 -25.97 41.62 -50.14
C MET A 1 -24.81 40.96 -49.39
N MET A 2 -24.17 39.95 -49.95
CA MET A 2 -23.17 40.01 -51.02
C MET A 2 -21.99 40.93 -50.69
N GLU A 3 -20.86 40.25 -50.49
CA GLU A 3 -19.52 40.59 -50.94
C GLU A 3 -18.72 41.70 -50.25
N ARG A 4 -18.04 41.28 -49.17
CA ARG A 4 -16.56 41.25 -48.98
C ARG A 4 -16.35 40.82 -47.53
N LYS A 5 -16.06 39.57 -47.14
CA LYS A 5 -15.08 38.57 -47.60
C LYS A 5 -13.67 39.14 -47.81
N ARG A 6 -12.74 38.61 -46.98
CA ARG A 6 -11.27 38.57 -47.08
C ARG A 6 -10.60 39.87 -46.62
N LEU A 7 -9.78 39.93 -45.57
CA LEU A 7 -9.00 38.97 -44.79
C LEU A 7 -9.13 39.43 -43.31
N GLU A 8 -9.21 38.61 -42.27
CA GLU A 8 -8.13 37.77 -41.75
C GLU A 8 -8.77 36.76 -40.80
N GLY A 9 -8.62 35.49 -41.11
CA GLY A 9 -8.96 34.38 -40.23
C GLY A 9 -7.95 33.28 -40.47
N GLY A 10 -7.20 32.96 -39.41
CA GLY A 10 -6.50 31.69 -39.28
C GLY A 10 -5.02 31.70 -39.65
N VAL A 11 -4.17 31.75 -38.63
CA VAL A 11 -3.06 30.77 -38.51
C VAL A 11 -2.97 30.34 -37.05
N GLN A 12 -3.30 29.08 -36.83
CA GLN A 12 -3.04 28.30 -35.64
C GLN A 12 -1.75 27.48 -35.93
N GLU A 13 -0.92 27.27 -34.91
CA GLU A 13 0.20 26.32 -34.84
C GLU A 13 1.43 26.52 -35.74
N LYS A 14 2.56 26.90 -35.11
CA LYS A 14 3.84 26.15 -35.05
C LYS A 14 4.97 27.10 -34.69
N LEU A 15 5.70 26.77 -33.62
CA LEU A 15 7.11 27.09 -33.31
C LEU A 15 7.30 26.65 -31.85
N SER A 16 7.49 25.36 -31.59
CA SER A 16 8.77 24.64 -31.69
C SER A 16 9.89 25.31 -30.90
N ALA A 17 10.41 24.54 -29.95
CA ALA A 17 11.57 24.81 -29.14
C ALA A 17 12.79 25.15 -29.97
N GLU A 18 13.30 26.36 -29.80
CA GLU A 18 14.68 26.78 -30.05
C GLU A 18 14.72 28.27 -29.67
N ASP A 19 15.29 28.60 -28.50
CA ASP A 19 15.92 29.92 -28.21
C ASP A 19 16.32 30.15 -26.75
N LEU A 20 16.09 29.18 -25.84
CA LEU A 20 16.55 29.27 -24.44
C LEU A 20 17.76 28.37 -24.12
N LYS A 21 18.64 28.13 -25.11
CA LYS A 21 19.85 27.31 -24.90
C LYS A 21 21.04 27.73 -25.75
N LYS A 22 21.42 29.01 -25.72
CA LYS A 22 22.74 29.49 -26.18
C LYS A 22 23.13 30.76 -25.43
N ARG A 23 23.72 30.60 -24.25
CA ARG A 23 24.76 31.48 -23.67
C ARG A 23 25.14 30.96 -22.29
N ASP A 24 25.85 29.83 -22.27
CA ASP A 24 26.89 29.56 -21.28
C ASP A 24 27.52 28.19 -21.58
N SER A 25 28.55 28.22 -22.42
CA SER A 25 29.62 27.23 -22.35
C SER A 25 30.84 27.73 -23.13
N LEU A 26 31.97 27.75 -22.41
CA LEU A 26 33.36 27.61 -22.85
C LEU A 26 34.12 28.90 -23.19
N LEU A 27 34.99 29.32 -22.26
CA LEU A 27 36.46 29.09 -22.24
C LEU A 27 36.99 29.87 -21.01
N GLY A 28 37.90 29.44 -20.15
CA GLY A 28 38.74 28.26 -20.02
C GLY A 28 39.77 28.59 -18.92
N HIS A 29 39.99 27.62 -18.03
CA HIS A 29 41.15 27.33 -17.18
C HIS A 29 42.05 28.42 -16.55
N GLY A 30 42.36 28.22 -15.26
CA GLY A 30 43.68 28.53 -14.69
C GLY A 30 43.73 28.65 -13.15
N ALA A 31 44.18 27.58 -12.48
CA ALA A 31 45.10 27.53 -11.32
C ALA A 31 45.02 28.65 -10.25
N SER A 32 44.82 28.44 -8.95
CA SER A 32 45.51 27.58 -7.96
C SER A 32 45.90 28.49 -6.78
N ASN A 33 45.94 27.91 -5.58
CA ASN A 33 46.62 28.39 -4.38
C ASN A 33 46.04 29.56 -3.58
N GLY A 34 45.93 29.29 -2.27
CA GLY A 34 46.59 30.13 -1.28
C GLY A 34 45.74 30.38 -0.06
N GLY A 35 45.93 29.57 0.98
CA GLY A 35 45.25 29.74 2.26
C GLY A 35 45.67 31.01 3.00
N GLY A 36 45.00 31.26 4.13
CA GLY A 36 45.47 32.29 5.05
C GLY A 36 44.41 32.82 5.99
N SER A 37 44.08 32.02 7.01
CA SER A 37 44.03 32.42 8.41
C SER A 37 43.22 33.68 8.82
N GLN A 38 42.15 33.39 9.57
CA GLN A 38 41.75 34.04 10.84
C GLN A 38 42.92 34.60 11.70
N PRO A 39 42.70 35.33 12.82
CA PRO A 39 41.46 35.88 13.40
C PRO A 39 41.69 37.32 13.97
N GLY A 40 40.76 37.84 14.78
CA GLY A 40 41.17 38.62 15.96
C GLY A 40 40.37 39.87 16.25
N ARG A 41 39.40 39.74 17.16
CA ARG A 41 38.82 40.83 17.96
C ARG A 41 39.92 41.60 18.71
N ASN A 42 39.74 42.91 18.89
CA ASN A 42 39.62 43.57 20.19
C ASN A 42 39.56 45.10 20.05
N SER A 43 38.44 45.68 20.50
CA SER A 43 38.31 47.03 21.10
C SER A 43 39.33 47.22 22.24
N PRO A 44 39.78 48.44 22.65
CA PRO A 44 38.90 49.42 23.33
C PRO A 44 39.34 50.93 23.40
N THR A 45 38.42 51.77 23.93
CA THR A 45 38.60 52.94 24.84
C THR A 45 39.35 54.23 24.45
N GLN A 46 38.63 55.37 24.64
CA GLN A 46 39.00 56.65 25.29
C GLN A 46 40.16 57.49 24.65
N SER A 47 40.24 58.82 24.65
CA SER A 47 39.55 59.94 25.31
C SER A 47 39.94 61.28 24.62
N THR A 48 39.10 62.31 24.80
CA THR A 48 39.41 63.75 25.00
C THR A 48 40.40 64.52 24.11
N GLY A 49 39.99 65.72 23.64
CA GLY A 49 40.89 66.88 23.66
C GLY A 49 40.70 67.98 22.61
N HIS A 50 40.23 69.15 23.08
CA HIS A 50 40.62 70.52 22.69
C HIS A 50 40.19 71.14 21.34
N GLY A 51 39.67 72.37 21.45
CA GLY A 51 39.37 73.26 20.34
C GLY A 51 40.46 74.29 20.04
N GLY A 52 40.21 75.10 19.01
CA GLY A 52 40.91 76.37 18.79
C GLY A 52 41.16 76.76 17.33
N ARG A 53 40.64 77.95 16.97
CA ARG A 53 41.16 78.94 16.01
C ARG A 53 40.99 78.77 14.47
N ALA A 54 40.11 79.62 13.94
CA ALA A 54 40.40 80.81 13.13
C ALA A 54 41.01 80.71 11.70
N ARG A 55 40.21 81.33 10.79
CA ARG A 55 40.54 82.29 9.71
C ARG A 55 41.07 81.82 8.34
N ARG A 56 40.32 82.31 7.32
CA ARG A 56 40.63 82.54 5.89
C ARG A 56 42.08 83.00 5.61
N PRO A 57 42.55 82.85 4.36
CA PRO A 57 42.68 83.99 3.42
C PRO A 57 42.09 83.67 2.01
N ARG A 58 41.48 84.63 1.27
CA ARG A 58 42.08 85.65 0.34
C ARG A 58 42.79 85.01 -0.88
N THR A 59 42.77 85.48 -2.13
CA THR A 59 42.12 86.55 -2.93
C THR A 59 42.80 86.52 -4.32
N LYS A 60 42.15 87.09 -5.34
CA LYS A 60 42.65 88.11 -6.32
C LYS A 60 42.08 87.83 -7.72
N SER A 61 41.28 88.74 -8.29
CA SER A 61 41.66 89.99 -9.03
C SER A 61 42.04 89.63 -10.48
N GLN A 62 41.65 90.31 -11.56
CA GLN A 62 41.37 91.73 -11.84
C GLN A 62 40.90 91.79 -13.33
N VAL A 63 40.15 92.79 -13.81
CA VAL A 63 40.60 93.93 -14.68
C VAL A 63 39.32 94.39 -15.43
N ASP A 64 38.72 95.56 -15.11
CA ASP A 64 38.82 96.88 -15.82
C ASP A 64 37.72 97.02 -16.92
N HIS A 65 37.06 98.15 -17.23
CA HIS A 65 37.04 99.55 -16.79
C HIS A 65 35.91 100.28 -17.58
N VAL A 66 35.58 101.50 -17.13
CA VAL A 66 35.04 102.70 -17.84
C VAL A 66 33.52 102.92 -18.08
N LEU A 67 33.09 104.12 -17.64
CA LEU A 67 31.91 104.95 -17.97
C LEU A 67 30.58 104.57 -17.28
N GLY A 68 29.98 105.34 -16.38
CA GLY A 68 30.23 106.69 -15.86
C GLY A 68 28.93 107.20 -15.24
N THR A 69 28.86 107.27 -13.90
CA THR A 69 27.70 107.77 -13.14
C THR A 69 28.04 108.99 -12.29
N ASP A 70 29.17 109.64 -12.57
CA ASP A 70 29.74 110.73 -11.75
C ASP A 70 29.53 112.13 -12.36
N THR A 71 28.43 112.41 -13.08
CA THR A 71 28.25 113.74 -13.72
C THR A 71 26.87 114.37 -13.61
N ILE A 72 25.94 113.80 -12.84
CA ILE A 72 24.59 114.39 -12.70
C ILE A 72 24.30 114.77 -11.25
N GLU A 73 24.76 114.01 -10.27
CA GLU A 73 24.63 114.38 -8.84
C GLU A 73 25.61 115.49 -8.44
N GLU A 74 26.85 115.51 -8.96
CA GLU A 74 27.80 116.62 -8.72
C GLU A 74 27.46 117.89 -9.54
N CYS A 75 26.74 117.78 -10.66
CA CYS A 75 26.30 118.96 -11.44
C CYS A 75 24.97 119.57 -10.97
N LEU A 76 24.16 118.84 -10.20
CA LEU A 76 22.92 119.35 -9.61
C LEU A 76 23.12 119.99 -8.23
N GLU A 77 24.21 119.67 -7.53
CA GLU A 77 24.55 120.31 -6.24
C GLU A 77 25.34 121.62 -6.38
N GLU A 78 25.99 121.89 -7.53
CA GLU A 78 26.68 123.18 -7.79
C GLU A 78 25.82 124.25 -8.50
N LEU A 79 24.66 123.91 -9.08
CA LEU A 79 23.80 124.89 -9.78
C LEU A 79 22.69 125.53 -8.94
N ASP A 80 22.40 125.04 -7.72
CA ASP A 80 21.25 125.49 -6.90
C ASP A 80 21.65 126.32 -5.65
N ARG A 81 22.93 126.72 -5.53
CA ARG A 81 23.41 127.58 -4.42
C ARG A 81 24.09 128.88 -4.85
N GLY A 82 24.19 129.15 -6.15
CA GLY A 82 24.55 130.46 -6.67
C GLY A 82 23.34 131.05 -7.39
N LEU A 83 22.82 132.17 -6.89
CA LEU A 83 21.82 133.08 -7.52
C LEU A 83 20.39 133.06 -6.96
N ASP A 84 20.22 133.17 -5.64
CA ASP A 84 19.07 133.95 -5.11
C ASP A 84 19.55 135.36 -4.76
N LEU A 85 19.37 136.24 -5.75
CA LEU A 85 19.66 137.68 -5.80
C LEU A 85 18.41 138.47 -5.39
N THR A 86 18.01 138.37 -4.12
CA THR A 86 16.92 139.21 -3.57
C THR A 86 17.36 140.16 -2.46
N ASN A 87 18.63 140.59 -2.46
CA ASN A 87 19.07 141.79 -1.75
C ASN A 87 20.44 142.30 -2.26
N ASP A 88 20.46 143.27 -3.16
CA ASP A 88 21.55 144.26 -3.39
C ASP A 88 21.02 145.46 -4.24
N GLU A 89 21.51 146.68 -3.98
CA GLU A 89 21.01 148.01 -4.45
C GLU A 89 21.43 148.41 -5.90
N PHE A 90 20.72 149.37 -6.53
CA PHE A 90 20.92 149.91 -7.89
C PHE A 90 21.89 151.12 -7.96
N ASP A 91 22.66 151.29 -9.08
CA ASP A 91 23.55 152.44 -9.35
C ASP A 91 23.33 153.09 -10.76
N PHE A 92 23.53 154.41 -10.92
CA PHE A 92 22.97 155.24 -12.02
C PHE A 92 23.96 155.78 -13.10
N GLU A 93 25.23 155.38 -13.13
CA GLU A 93 26.26 155.98 -14.01
C GLU A 93 26.31 155.45 -15.48
N GLU A 94 25.70 154.32 -15.81
CA GLU A 94 25.82 153.68 -17.16
C GLU A 94 25.03 154.37 -18.29
N ILE A 95 24.14 155.32 -17.99
CA ILE A 95 23.23 155.91 -18.98
C ILE A 95 23.95 156.92 -19.91
N ASP A 96 24.98 157.62 -19.42
CA ASP A 96 25.61 158.71 -20.18
C ASP A 96 26.54 158.21 -21.30
N GLU A 97 27.23 157.08 -21.13
CA GLU A 97 28.11 156.50 -22.17
C GLU A 97 27.34 155.97 -23.39
N LEU A 98 26.11 155.50 -23.19
CA LEU A 98 25.27 155.01 -24.27
C LEU A 98 24.85 156.13 -25.24
N ILE A 99 24.69 157.36 -24.75
CA ILE A 99 24.24 158.51 -25.55
C ILE A 99 25.30 158.93 -26.59
N ASP A 100 26.59 158.88 -26.26
CA ASP A 100 27.68 159.25 -27.18
C ASP A 100 27.83 158.28 -28.36
N LYS A 101 27.51 156.99 -28.16
CA LYS A 101 27.60 155.95 -29.20
C LYS A 101 26.52 156.09 -30.27
N PHE A 102 25.32 156.53 -29.89
CA PHE A 102 24.22 156.72 -30.84
C PHE A 102 24.41 157.92 -31.76
N GLN A 103 25.28 158.89 -31.42
CA GLN A 103 25.49 160.10 -32.21
C GLN A 103 26.34 159.88 -33.49
N GLN A 104 26.98 158.71 -33.65
CA GLN A 104 27.90 158.42 -34.75
C GLN A 104 27.32 157.58 -35.90
N ASP A 105 26.14 156.97 -35.75
CA ASP A 105 25.58 156.03 -36.72
C ASP A 105 24.98 156.76 -37.95
N GLU A 106 25.45 156.42 -39.16
CA GLU A 106 25.03 157.09 -40.41
C GLU A 106 23.53 156.89 -40.73
N ARG A 107 22.95 155.76 -40.33
CA ARG A 107 21.50 155.51 -40.49
C ARG A 107 20.65 156.35 -39.53
N VAL A 108 21.19 156.68 -38.35
CA VAL A 108 20.57 157.58 -37.38
C VAL A 108 20.69 159.04 -37.86
N LYS A 109 21.76 159.41 -38.58
CA LYS A 109 21.92 160.73 -39.24
C LYS A 109 20.95 160.97 -40.40
N GLU A 110 20.69 159.96 -41.24
CA GLU A 110 19.72 160.08 -42.34
C GLU A 110 18.29 160.22 -41.80
N ALA A 111 17.97 159.52 -40.71
CA ALA A 111 16.70 159.61 -39.99
C ALA A 111 16.49 160.95 -39.25
N LEU A 112 17.54 161.56 -38.68
CA LEU A 112 17.47 162.89 -38.02
C LEU A 112 17.29 164.05 -39.01
N ASN A 113 17.84 163.97 -40.22
CA ASN A 113 17.72 165.02 -41.24
C ASN A 113 16.31 165.15 -41.86
N GLN A 114 15.50 164.09 -41.82
CA GLN A 114 14.12 164.14 -42.31
C GLN A 114 13.13 164.67 -41.26
N GLY A 115 13.58 165.02 -40.04
CA GLY A 115 12.72 165.54 -38.99
C GLY A 115 11.65 164.54 -38.51
N VAL A 116 11.89 163.24 -38.73
CA VAL A 116 11.00 162.12 -38.37
C VAL A 116 11.48 161.46 -37.08
N ASN A 117 10.53 161.02 -36.25
CA ASN A 117 10.76 160.50 -34.91
C ASN A 117 11.47 159.13 -34.94
N LEU A 118 12.66 158.99 -34.32
CA LEU A 118 13.51 157.77 -34.33
C LEU A 118 12.83 156.49 -33.80
N ARG A 119 11.69 156.61 -33.13
CA ARG A 119 10.93 155.48 -32.56
C ARG A 119 10.08 154.71 -33.58
N GLU A 120 9.77 155.28 -34.76
CA GLU A 120 8.96 154.60 -35.79
C GLU A 120 9.79 153.74 -36.76
N TYR A 121 11.07 154.08 -36.97
CA TYR A 121 11.94 153.36 -37.91
C TYR A 121 12.42 152.00 -37.40
N THR A 122 12.69 151.89 -36.09
CA THR A 122 13.01 150.61 -35.42
C THR A 122 11.85 149.61 -35.54
N ALA A 123 10.61 150.08 -35.43
CA ALA A 123 9.42 149.23 -35.53
C ALA A 123 9.23 148.63 -36.95
N GLN A 124 9.65 149.31 -38.02
CA GLN A 124 9.60 148.75 -39.38
C GLN A 124 10.66 147.68 -39.62
N THR A 125 11.87 147.88 -39.10
CA THR A 125 12.98 146.92 -39.30
C THR A 125 12.75 145.62 -38.51
N GLU A 126 12.18 145.72 -37.29
CA GLU A 126 11.72 144.56 -36.52
C GLU A 126 10.67 143.74 -37.28
N ALA A 127 9.77 144.38 -38.03
CA ALA A 127 8.70 143.69 -38.76
C ALA A 127 9.21 142.85 -39.96
N GLU A 128 10.22 143.34 -40.69
CA GLU A 128 10.80 142.59 -41.82
C GLU A 128 11.62 141.38 -41.36
N LEU A 129 12.36 141.51 -40.26
CA LEU A 129 13.13 140.41 -39.68
C LEU A 129 12.20 139.28 -39.21
N TYR A 130 11.10 139.65 -38.54
CA TYR A 130 10.09 138.71 -38.05
C TYR A 130 9.42 137.91 -39.17
N LYS A 131 9.30 138.47 -40.38
CA LYS A 131 8.70 137.78 -41.52
C LYS A 131 9.60 136.68 -42.08
N THR A 132 10.89 136.97 -42.24
CA THR A 132 11.87 136.04 -42.86
C THR A 132 12.15 134.85 -41.94
N GLU A 133 12.23 135.09 -40.63
CA GLU A 133 12.41 134.03 -39.63
C GLU A 133 11.23 133.04 -39.63
N ARG A 134 10.01 133.56 -39.88
CA ARG A 134 8.79 132.74 -39.95
C ARG A 134 8.77 131.80 -41.16
N GLU A 135 9.23 132.26 -42.32
CA GLU A 135 9.24 131.45 -43.56
C GLU A 135 10.23 130.27 -43.47
N SER A 136 11.42 130.48 -42.90
CA SER A 136 12.43 129.42 -42.67
C SER A 136 11.96 128.34 -41.67
N VAL A 137 11.29 128.78 -40.60
CA VAL A 137 10.69 127.88 -39.60
C VAL A 137 9.56 127.06 -40.23
N GLU A 138 8.76 127.65 -41.13
CA GLU A 138 7.69 126.93 -41.85
C GLU A 138 8.24 125.78 -42.73
N ASP A 139 9.35 125.98 -43.44
CA ASP A 139 9.96 124.93 -44.29
C ASP A 139 10.56 123.77 -43.46
N TYR A 140 11.27 124.06 -42.36
CA TYR A 140 11.83 123.01 -41.50
C TYR A 140 10.72 122.22 -40.78
N ILE A 141 9.63 122.89 -40.40
CA ILE A 141 8.42 122.25 -39.86
C ILE A 141 7.75 121.36 -40.92
N ALA A 142 7.78 121.75 -42.19
CA ALA A 142 7.19 120.96 -43.28
C ALA A 142 7.92 119.62 -43.46
N GLU A 143 9.26 119.60 -43.46
CA GLU A 143 10.06 118.38 -43.73
C GLU A 143 10.30 117.50 -42.48
N SER A 144 10.14 118.06 -41.26
CA SER A 144 10.33 117.37 -39.97
C SER A 144 9.53 116.06 -39.85
N LYS A 145 8.30 116.04 -40.39
CA LYS A 145 7.42 114.86 -40.32
C LYS A 145 8.02 113.63 -41.01
N ASN A 146 8.73 113.80 -42.12
CA ASN A 146 9.27 112.68 -42.89
C ASN A 146 10.47 112.02 -42.18
N PHE A 147 11.35 112.81 -41.55
CA PHE A 147 12.46 112.29 -40.74
C PHE A 147 11.97 111.61 -39.47
N LEU A 148 10.98 112.20 -38.79
CA LEU A 148 10.34 111.59 -37.62
C LEU A 148 9.69 110.25 -37.98
N THR A 149 9.07 110.12 -39.16
CA THR A 149 8.51 108.83 -39.60
C THR A 149 9.59 107.77 -39.87
N LEU A 150 10.73 108.12 -40.46
CA LEU A 150 11.78 107.15 -40.76
C LEU A 150 12.48 106.63 -39.49
N LEU A 151 12.80 107.55 -38.57
CA LEU A 151 13.46 107.22 -37.30
C LEU A 151 12.51 106.42 -36.40
N SER A 152 11.21 106.72 -36.47
CA SER A 152 10.15 105.89 -35.89
C SER A 152 10.18 104.47 -36.46
N THR A 153 10.26 104.28 -37.78
CA THR A 153 10.26 102.93 -38.39
C THR A 153 11.45 102.08 -37.96
N ILE A 154 12.66 102.66 -37.91
CA ILE A 154 13.86 101.93 -37.50
C ILE A 154 13.77 101.55 -36.01
N SER A 155 13.32 102.49 -35.16
CA SER A 155 13.06 102.20 -33.75
C SER A 155 12.03 101.08 -33.57
N THR A 156 10.97 101.04 -34.38
CA THR A 156 10.00 99.93 -34.32
C THR A 156 10.58 98.58 -34.76
N CYS A 157 11.51 98.54 -35.73
CA CYS A 157 12.14 97.28 -36.13
C CYS A 157 13.06 96.71 -35.04
N ASP A 158 13.85 97.56 -34.39
CA ASP A 158 14.70 97.15 -33.27
C ASP A 158 13.86 96.71 -32.06
N GLU A 159 12.75 97.42 -31.76
CA GLU A 159 11.80 96.96 -30.76
C GLU A 159 11.22 95.58 -31.08
N VAL A 160 10.93 95.29 -32.35
CA VAL A 160 10.39 93.98 -32.75
C VAL A 160 11.45 92.88 -32.61
N LEU A 161 12.70 93.13 -32.99
CA LEU A 161 13.79 92.16 -32.84
C LEU A 161 14.12 91.90 -31.38
N GLN A 162 14.18 92.94 -30.55
CA GLN A 162 14.37 92.82 -29.11
C GLN A 162 13.23 92.04 -28.45
N ARG A 163 11.98 92.22 -28.92
CA ARG A 163 10.84 91.40 -28.50
C ARG A 163 10.99 89.93 -28.92
N MET A 164 11.48 89.63 -30.12
CA MET A 164 11.69 88.24 -30.56
C MET A 164 12.82 87.55 -29.78
N GLU A 165 13.93 88.24 -29.51
CA GLU A 165 15.03 87.69 -28.71
C GLU A 165 14.59 87.43 -27.27
N SER A 166 13.92 88.40 -26.65
CA SER A 166 13.36 88.25 -25.30
C SER A 166 12.37 87.08 -25.23
N MET A 167 11.52 86.92 -26.25
CA MET A 167 10.56 85.82 -26.34
C MET A 167 11.26 84.47 -26.49
N LEU A 168 12.28 84.35 -27.34
CA LEU A 168 13.02 83.08 -27.54
C LEU A 168 13.86 82.71 -26.32
N SER A 169 14.51 83.69 -25.67
CA SER A 169 15.23 83.46 -24.42
C SER A 169 14.28 83.03 -23.30
N GLY A 170 13.08 83.63 -23.24
CA GLY A 170 11.98 83.18 -22.40
C GLY A 170 11.57 81.74 -22.68
N PHE A 171 11.32 81.39 -23.94
CA PHE A 171 10.98 80.00 -24.32
C PHE A 171 12.08 78.99 -23.99
N GLN A 172 13.37 79.37 -24.13
CA GLN A 172 14.48 78.50 -23.76
C GLN A 172 14.55 78.30 -22.25
N ALA A 173 14.38 79.36 -21.46
CA ALA A 173 14.33 79.27 -20.00
C ALA A 173 13.13 78.44 -19.54
N ASP A 174 11.96 78.65 -20.14
CA ASP A 174 10.74 77.88 -19.85
C ASP A 174 10.90 76.41 -20.21
N LEU A 175 11.51 76.07 -21.36
CA LEU A 175 11.80 74.68 -21.73
C LEU A 175 12.83 74.03 -20.80
N GLY A 176 13.83 74.78 -20.32
CA GLY A 176 14.79 74.32 -19.33
C GLY A 176 14.11 74.01 -18.00
N ASN A 177 13.30 74.94 -17.49
CA ASN A 177 12.54 74.80 -16.26
C ASN A 177 11.55 73.64 -16.35
N ILE A 178 10.78 73.54 -17.44
CA ILE A 178 9.84 72.43 -17.68
C ILE A 178 10.57 71.10 -17.76
N SER A 179 11.74 71.04 -18.42
CA SER A 179 12.51 69.80 -18.53
C SER A 179 13.08 69.36 -17.17
N GLU A 180 13.55 70.29 -16.35
CA GLU A 180 13.97 70.01 -14.97
C GLU A 180 12.79 69.58 -14.09
N GLU A 181 11.63 70.22 -14.24
CA GLU A 181 10.41 69.86 -13.51
C GLU A 181 9.89 68.48 -13.94
N ILE A 182 9.91 68.15 -15.24
CA ILE A 182 9.58 66.81 -15.75
C ILE A 182 10.56 65.78 -15.20
N LYS A 183 11.86 66.08 -15.18
CA LYS A 183 12.88 65.17 -14.63
C LYS A 183 12.68 64.96 -13.14
N TYR A 184 12.39 66.03 -12.39
CA TYR A 184 12.07 65.97 -10.97
C TYR A 184 10.82 65.13 -10.71
N LEU A 185 9.73 65.37 -11.46
CA LEU A 185 8.50 64.59 -11.36
C LEU A 185 8.71 63.13 -11.75
N GLN A 186 9.53 62.84 -12.75
CA GLN A 186 9.86 61.48 -13.18
C GLN A 186 10.68 60.75 -12.10
N GLU A 187 11.68 61.41 -11.53
CA GLU A 187 12.49 60.86 -10.44
C GLU A 187 11.65 60.63 -9.17
N GLN A 188 10.78 61.58 -8.82
CA GLN A 188 9.84 61.46 -7.71
C GLN A 188 8.81 60.33 -7.94
N SER A 189 8.25 60.23 -9.16
CA SER A 189 7.33 59.15 -9.54
C SER A 189 8.00 57.78 -9.49
N SER A 190 9.25 57.67 -9.94
CA SER A 190 10.03 56.42 -9.85
C SER A 190 10.32 56.02 -8.40
N SER A 191 10.72 56.98 -7.56
CA SER A 191 10.96 56.77 -6.12
C SER A 191 9.68 56.37 -5.40
N MET A 192 8.56 57.03 -5.71
CA MET A 192 7.24 56.70 -5.17
C MET A 192 6.81 55.29 -5.59
N SER A 193 7.06 54.91 -6.85
CA SER A 193 6.75 53.58 -7.37
C SER A 193 7.55 52.48 -6.68
N VAL A 194 8.85 52.70 -6.42
CA VAL A 194 9.68 51.76 -5.66
C VAL A 194 9.19 51.64 -4.22
N LYS A 195 8.88 52.77 -3.56
CA LYS A 195 8.30 52.75 -2.20
C LYS A 195 6.97 52.01 -2.16
N LEU A 196 6.09 52.22 -3.14
CA LEU A 196 4.81 51.52 -3.24
C LEU A 196 5.02 50.01 -3.44
N ARG A 197 5.94 49.60 -4.31
CA ARG A 197 6.27 48.19 -4.55
C ARG A 197 6.79 47.51 -3.29
N ASN A 198 7.72 48.15 -2.57
CA ASN A 198 8.26 47.63 -1.32
C ASN A 198 7.18 47.51 -0.24
N ARG A 199 6.31 48.54 -0.11
CA ARG A 199 5.18 48.50 0.82
C ARG A 199 4.20 47.38 0.50
N LYS A 200 3.81 47.21 -0.78
CA LYS A 200 2.95 46.09 -1.21
C LYS A 200 3.58 44.74 -0.92
N ALA A 201 4.88 44.57 -1.18
CA ALA A 201 5.58 43.31 -0.91
C ALA A 201 5.62 42.98 0.61
N VAL A 202 5.81 43.99 1.46
CA VAL A 202 5.74 43.84 2.92
C VAL A 202 4.31 43.57 3.38
N GLU A 203 3.33 44.29 2.85
CA GLU A 203 1.90 44.09 3.12
C GLU A 203 1.47 42.66 2.79
N THR A 204 1.86 42.11 1.65
CA THR A 204 1.52 40.71 1.30
C THR A 204 2.10 39.72 2.29
N LYS A 205 3.36 39.90 2.73
CA LYS A 205 4.00 39.01 3.70
C LYS A 205 3.38 39.12 5.10
N LEU A 206 3.07 40.34 5.54
CA LEU A 206 2.42 40.58 6.82
C LEU A 206 0.96 40.10 6.82
N SER A 207 0.24 40.26 5.71
CA SER A 207 -1.13 39.75 5.56
C SER A 207 -1.16 38.23 5.69
N ALA A 208 -0.27 37.53 4.98
CA ALA A 208 -0.16 36.07 5.09
C ALA A 208 0.14 35.63 6.54
N PHE A 209 1.11 36.28 7.19
CA PHE A 209 1.44 36.00 8.59
C PHE A 209 0.28 36.25 9.55
N ILE A 210 -0.47 37.34 9.37
CA ILE A 210 -1.65 37.65 10.19
C ILE A 210 -2.77 36.65 9.92
N GLU A 211 -3.03 36.30 8.66
CA GLU A 211 -4.04 35.30 8.29
C GLU A 211 -3.77 33.94 8.91
N ASP A 212 -2.51 33.53 9.00
CA ASP A 212 -2.11 32.24 9.58
C ASP A 212 -2.25 32.23 11.10
N ILE A 213 -1.90 33.32 11.79
CA ILE A 213 -1.97 33.43 13.27
C ILE A 213 -3.38 33.74 13.77
N MET A 214 -4.12 34.57 13.03
CA MET A 214 -5.44 35.02 13.45
C MET A 214 -6.39 33.84 13.51
N LEU A 215 -7.17 33.73 14.60
CA LEU A 215 -8.31 32.84 14.67
C LEU A 215 -9.58 33.62 14.28
N PRO A 216 -10.17 33.34 13.11
CA PRO A 216 -11.42 33.99 12.74
C PRO A 216 -12.53 33.61 13.73
N LYS A 217 -13.33 34.59 14.17
CA LYS A 217 -14.47 34.35 15.09
C LYS A 217 -15.44 33.29 14.54
N ASN A 218 -15.60 33.24 13.22
CA ASN A 218 -16.40 32.23 12.54
C ASN A 218 -15.86 30.81 12.76
N LEU A 219 -14.53 30.62 12.74
CA LEU A 219 -13.90 29.32 12.97
C LEU A 219 -14.12 28.87 14.43
N VAL A 220 -13.93 29.77 15.39
CA VAL A 220 -14.14 29.51 16.82
C VAL A 220 -15.60 29.16 17.11
N ASN A 221 -16.54 29.96 16.59
CA ASN A 221 -17.97 29.74 16.78
C ASN A 221 -18.43 28.44 16.10
N ASN A 222 -17.94 28.14 14.90
CA ASN A 222 -18.31 26.90 14.22
C ASN A 222 -17.79 25.68 14.98
N ILE A 223 -16.55 25.68 15.43
CA ILE A 223 -16.00 24.55 16.20
C ILE A 223 -16.78 24.36 17.51
N CYS A 224 -17.10 25.45 18.21
CA CYS A 224 -17.85 25.37 19.47
C CYS A 224 -19.33 24.97 19.25
N ALA A 225 -20.04 25.61 18.32
CA ALA A 225 -21.50 25.54 18.24
C ALA A 225 -22.04 24.54 17.20
N THR A 226 -21.38 24.31 16.07
CA THR A 226 -21.96 23.47 15.00
C THR A 226 -21.83 21.97 15.27
N GLU A 227 -22.83 21.19 14.89
CA GLU A 227 -22.78 19.72 15.00
C GLU A 227 -21.67 19.12 14.12
N VAL A 228 -21.19 17.94 14.51
CA VAL A 228 -20.09 17.25 13.83
C VAL A 228 -20.61 16.62 12.53
N ASN A 229 -20.47 17.36 11.43
CA ASN A 229 -20.87 16.99 10.06
C ASN A 229 -19.66 17.03 9.10
N GLU A 230 -19.83 16.72 7.82
CA GLU A 230 -18.74 16.81 6.82
C GLU A 230 -18.13 18.23 6.73
N ALA A 231 -18.96 19.27 6.88
CA ALA A 231 -18.47 20.65 6.97
C ALA A 231 -17.58 20.90 8.20
N TYR A 232 -17.79 20.17 9.29
CA TYR A 232 -16.99 20.25 10.51
C TYR A 232 -15.56 19.73 10.28
N ILE A 233 -15.40 18.70 9.43
CA ILE A 233 -14.07 18.19 9.04
C ILE A 233 -13.26 19.31 8.39
N ALA A 234 -13.85 20.09 7.48
CA ALA A 234 -13.16 21.22 6.84
C ALA A 234 -12.73 22.31 7.83
N TYR A 235 -13.54 22.57 8.86
CA TYR A 235 -13.16 23.50 9.94
C TYR A 235 -12.03 22.94 10.82
N LEU A 236 -12.03 21.63 11.08
CA LEU A 236 -10.94 20.97 11.80
C LEU A 236 -9.64 20.94 10.99
N THR A 237 -9.69 20.75 9.67
CA THR A 237 -8.49 20.81 8.82
C THR A 237 -7.84 22.19 8.89
N LYS A 238 -8.65 23.25 8.83
CA LYS A 238 -8.17 24.63 9.02
C LYS A 238 -7.60 24.88 10.42
N LEU A 239 -8.18 24.25 11.45
CA LEU A 239 -7.60 24.29 12.80
C LEU A 239 -6.26 23.55 12.85
N ASN A 240 -6.16 22.37 12.23
CA ASN A 240 -4.93 21.57 12.15
C ASN A 240 -3.80 22.33 11.47
N GLU A 241 -4.06 22.96 10.32
CA GLU A 241 -3.10 23.82 9.61
C GLU A 241 -2.58 24.95 10.51
N LYS A 242 -3.47 25.62 11.25
CA LYS A 242 -3.09 26.68 12.20
C LYS A 242 -2.30 26.15 13.40
N MET A 243 -2.62 24.96 13.88
CA MET A 243 -1.89 24.29 14.96
C MET A 243 -0.49 23.84 14.52
N GLU A 244 -0.35 23.28 13.31
CA GLU A 244 0.94 22.91 12.73
C GLU A 244 1.82 24.14 12.48
N TYR A 245 1.23 25.22 11.95
CA TYR A 245 1.93 26.48 11.75
C TYR A 245 2.40 27.08 13.08
N ALA A 246 1.56 27.08 14.12
CA ALA A 246 1.93 27.55 15.45
C ALA A 246 2.98 26.68 16.16
N ALA A 247 3.06 25.38 15.82
CA ALA A 247 4.02 24.44 16.40
C ALA A 247 5.42 24.52 15.76
N SER A 248 5.59 25.25 14.66
CA SER A 248 6.88 25.36 13.96
C SER A 248 7.90 26.18 14.77
N ALA A 249 9.17 25.71 14.78
CA ALA A 249 10.21 26.16 15.71
C ALA A 249 10.54 27.66 15.62
N ASP A 250 10.44 28.24 14.42
CA ASP A 250 10.76 29.64 14.13
C ASP A 250 9.77 30.64 14.77
N HIS A 251 8.57 30.17 15.12
CA HIS A 251 7.46 31.01 15.56
C HIS A 251 7.31 31.06 17.09
N SER A 252 8.01 30.19 17.82
CA SER A 252 8.01 30.12 19.29
C SER A 252 8.56 31.39 19.98
N GLN A 253 9.39 32.16 19.27
CA GLN A 253 10.01 33.39 19.78
C GLN A 253 9.13 34.63 19.66
N VAL A 254 8.05 34.56 18.88
CA VAL A 254 7.18 35.71 18.59
C VAL A 254 6.09 35.85 19.67
N VAL A 255 5.92 37.07 20.20
CA VAL A 255 4.96 37.37 21.27
C VAL A 255 3.51 37.02 20.89
N ALA A 256 3.09 37.32 19.66
CA ALA A 256 1.74 37.03 19.17
C ALA A 256 1.36 35.53 19.22
N PHE A 257 2.32 34.63 18.99
CA PHE A 257 2.08 33.19 19.11
C PHE A 257 1.95 32.75 20.57
N LYS A 258 2.72 33.35 21.48
CA LYS A 258 2.60 33.07 22.92
C LYS A 258 1.23 33.49 23.47
N GLU A 259 0.67 34.60 22.99
CA GLU A 259 -0.68 35.05 23.37
C GLU A 259 -1.79 34.20 22.73
N MET A 260 -1.59 33.71 21.51
CA MET A 260 -2.58 32.92 20.80
C MET A 260 -2.58 31.43 21.18
N SER A 261 -1.44 30.88 21.59
CA SER A 261 -1.28 29.49 22.03
C SER A 261 -2.37 29.01 23.02
N PRO A 262 -2.68 29.70 24.13
CA PRO A 262 -3.72 29.24 25.06
C PRO A 262 -5.12 29.20 24.43
N HIS A 263 -5.41 30.08 23.46
CA HIS A 263 -6.70 30.11 22.76
C HIS A 263 -6.81 28.93 21.78
N LEU A 264 -5.71 28.62 21.08
CA LEU A 264 -5.59 27.43 20.22
C LEU A 264 -5.72 26.14 21.04
N GLU A 265 -5.06 26.05 22.19
CA GLU A 265 -5.18 24.90 23.09
C GLU A 265 -6.59 24.74 23.66
N SER A 266 -7.25 25.84 24.05
CA SER A 266 -8.64 25.81 24.51
C SER A 266 -9.59 25.31 23.43
N LEU A 267 -9.39 25.77 22.19
CA LEU A 267 -10.17 25.34 21.03
C LEU A 267 -9.93 23.87 20.70
N ARG A 268 -8.67 23.40 20.78
CA ARG A 268 -8.29 21.98 20.66
C ARG A 268 -9.01 21.13 21.70
N VAL A 269 -8.97 21.51 22.99
CA VAL A 269 -9.63 20.74 24.06
C VAL A 269 -11.13 20.63 23.81
N LYS A 270 -11.80 21.72 23.42
CA LYS A 270 -13.22 21.71 23.06
C LYS A 270 -13.50 20.82 21.84
N ALA A 271 -12.67 20.91 20.79
CA ALA A 271 -12.80 20.09 19.60
C ALA A 271 -12.65 18.60 19.92
N VAL A 272 -11.63 18.23 20.71
CA VAL A 272 -11.38 16.85 21.16
C VAL A 272 -12.56 16.32 21.97
N ALA A 273 -13.09 17.08 22.93
CA ALA A 273 -14.25 16.66 23.73
C ALA A 273 -15.48 16.38 22.84
N LYS A 274 -15.73 17.26 21.87
CA LYS A 274 -16.86 17.12 20.95
C LYS A 274 -16.71 15.93 19.99
N ILE A 275 -15.49 15.73 19.46
CA ILE A 275 -15.18 14.58 18.60
C ILE A 275 -15.32 13.28 19.40
N ARG A 276 -14.82 13.24 20.64
CA ARG A 276 -14.96 12.10 21.55
C ARG A 276 -16.43 11.72 21.74
N ASP A 277 -17.26 12.69 22.14
CA ASP A 277 -18.69 12.43 22.40
C ASP A 277 -19.41 11.95 21.13
N PHE A 278 -19.10 12.55 19.98
CA PHE A 278 -19.63 12.11 18.68
C PHE A 278 -19.23 10.68 18.33
N LEU A 279 -17.93 10.35 18.39
CA LEU A 279 -17.43 9.01 18.06
C LEU A 279 -18.00 7.96 19.01
N LEU A 280 -18.04 8.23 20.32
CA LEU A 280 -18.64 7.34 21.31
C LEU A 280 -20.13 7.13 21.06
N GLN A 281 -20.90 8.19 20.73
CA GLN A 281 -22.31 8.04 20.36
C GLN A 281 -22.49 7.13 19.14
N ARG A 282 -21.62 7.25 18.11
CA ARG A 282 -21.68 6.38 16.93
C ARG A 282 -21.31 4.94 17.25
N ILE A 283 -20.32 4.71 18.12
CA ILE A 283 -19.97 3.38 18.63
C ILE A 283 -21.15 2.77 19.41
N TYR A 284 -21.80 3.54 20.28
CA TYR A 284 -22.95 3.08 21.05
C TYR A 284 -24.16 2.80 20.16
N ALA A 285 -24.33 3.50 19.05
CA ALA A 285 -25.38 3.21 18.08
C ALA A 285 -25.25 1.80 17.47
N LEU A 286 -24.02 1.25 17.38
CA LEU A 286 -23.78 -0.11 16.87
C LEU A 286 -24.31 -1.20 17.80
N ARG A 287 -24.57 -0.87 19.08
CA ARG A 287 -25.17 -1.80 20.06
C ARG A 287 -26.66 -2.02 19.83
N LYS A 288 -27.32 -1.22 18.99
CA LYS A 288 -28.75 -1.36 18.74
C LYS A 288 -29.04 -2.66 17.97
N PRO A 289 -30.06 -3.45 18.38
CA PRO A 289 -30.42 -4.68 17.69
C PRO A 289 -30.84 -4.40 16.23
N ASN A 290 -30.63 -5.38 15.34
CA ASN A 290 -30.91 -5.30 13.89
C ASN A 290 -30.10 -4.26 13.11
N THR A 291 -29.03 -3.72 13.70
CA THR A 291 -28.11 -2.82 13.00
C THR A 291 -27.19 -3.64 12.10
N ASN A 292 -27.12 -3.31 10.81
CA ASN A 292 -26.09 -3.85 9.94
C ASN A 292 -24.75 -3.15 10.24
N VAL A 293 -23.92 -3.81 11.04
CA VAL A 293 -22.62 -3.29 11.50
C VAL A 293 -21.73 -2.90 10.33
N GLN A 294 -21.67 -3.73 9.28
CA GLN A 294 -20.83 -3.50 8.11
C GLN A 294 -21.25 -2.23 7.34
N ILE A 295 -22.57 -2.05 7.12
CA ILE A 295 -23.10 -0.84 6.47
C ILE A 295 -22.80 0.40 7.34
N MET A 296 -22.96 0.31 8.65
CA MET A 296 -22.70 1.43 9.56
C MET A 296 -21.21 1.81 9.62
N GLN A 297 -20.32 0.83 9.64
CA GLN A 297 -18.87 1.05 9.56
C GLN A 297 -18.49 1.80 8.29
N GLN A 298 -18.92 1.31 7.12
CA GLN A 298 -18.57 1.91 5.83
C GLN A 298 -19.27 3.27 5.56
N SER A 299 -20.57 3.36 5.88
CA SER A 299 -21.37 4.54 5.52
C SER A 299 -21.27 5.67 6.53
N THR A 300 -20.91 5.38 7.78
CA THR A 300 -20.84 6.38 8.87
C THR A 300 -19.41 6.55 9.35
N LEU A 301 -18.77 5.51 9.91
CA LEU A 301 -17.47 5.67 10.58
C LEU A 301 -16.34 6.03 9.62
N VAL A 302 -16.24 5.33 8.47
CA VAL A 302 -15.17 5.61 7.48
C VAL A 302 -15.21 7.06 6.96
N LYS A 303 -16.39 7.66 6.81
CA LYS A 303 -16.53 9.08 6.39
C LYS A 303 -15.88 10.04 7.38
N TYR A 304 -15.91 9.71 8.66
CA TYR A 304 -15.37 10.52 9.75
C TYR A 304 -13.97 10.08 10.19
N LYS A 305 -13.22 9.32 9.38
CA LYS A 305 -11.85 8.86 9.72
C LYS A 305 -10.90 9.98 10.11
N TYR A 306 -11.03 11.16 9.50
CA TYR A 306 -10.20 12.32 9.84
C TYR A 306 -10.37 12.77 11.29
N LEU A 307 -11.57 12.62 11.86
CA LEU A 307 -11.82 12.95 13.27
C LEU A 307 -10.98 12.07 14.21
N PHE A 308 -10.87 10.77 13.90
CA PHE A 308 -10.04 9.85 14.66
C PHE A 308 -8.55 10.18 14.51
N HIS A 309 -8.09 10.49 13.30
CA HIS A 309 -6.72 10.93 13.08
C HIS A 309 -6.36 12.20 13.87
N PHE A 310 -7.25 13.19 13.88
CA PHE A 310 -7.06 14.42 14.64
C PHE A 310 -6.90 14.17 16.15
N ILE A 311 -7.74 13.32 16.76
CA ILE A 311 -7.59 12.97 18.18
C ILE A 311 -6.35 12.11 18.43
N ALA A 312 -5.94 11.25 17.50
CA ALA A 312 -4.72 10.45 17.64
C ALA A 312 -3.45 11.32 17.67
N THR A 313 -3.42 12.41 16.88
CA THR A 313 -2.29 13.36 16.85
C THR A 313 -2.25 14.26 18.08
N TYR A 314 -3.40 14.79 18.52
CA TYR A 314 -3.43 15.84 19.56
C TYR A 314 -3.83 15.37 20.97
N ALA A 315 -4.48 14.20 21.10
CA ALA A 315 -5.00 13.67 22.36
C ALA A 315 -4.98 12.12 22.37
N PRO A 316 -3.79 11.49 22.42
CA PRO A 316 -3.65 10.04 22.33
C PRO A 316 -4.46 9.27 23.40
N ASP A 317 -4.58 9.81 24.61
CA ASP A 317 -5.36 9.18 25.69
C ASP A 317 -6.85 9.02 25.31
N VAL A 318 -7.41 10.02 24.64
CA VAL A 318 -8.80 10.00 24.15
C VAL A 318 -8.93 9.04 22.96
N ALA A 319 -7.93 8.99 22.09
CA ALA A 319 -7.90 8.02 20.99
C ALA A 319 -7.86 6.57 21.50
N LEU A 320 -7.09 6.28 22.56
CA LEU A 320 -7.09 4.97 23.24
C LEU A 320 -8.45 4.65 23.84
N GLU A 321 -9.09 5.61 24.50
CA GLU A 321 -10.43 5.42 25.07
C GLU A 321 -11.46 5.05 23.98
N VAL A 322 -11.48 5.79 22.87
CA VAL A 322 -12.39 5.52 21.75
C VAL A 322 -12.10 4.15 21.12
N SER A 323 -10.82 3.81 20.95
CA SER A 323 -10.38 2.53 20.38
C SER A 323 -10.79 1.34 21.25
N ARG A 324 -10.57 1.41 22.57
CA ARG A 324 -10.99 0.36 23.52
C ARG A 324 -12.51 0.23 23.58
N ASN A 325 -13.24 1.33 23.62
CA ASN A 325 -14.71 1.30 23.62
C ASN A 325 -15.28 0.68 22.33
N TYR A 326 -14.64 0.95 21.19
CA TYR A 326 -14.95 0.31 19.93
C TYR A 326 -14.68 -1.20 20.01
N ALA A 327 -13.47 -1.57 20.43
CA ALA A 327 -13.04 -2.96 20.52
C ALA A 327 -13.96 -3.79 21.45
N ASP A 328 -14.27 -3.28 22.64
CA ASP A 328 -15.20 -3.90 23.59
C ASP A 328 -16.61 -4.07 23.02
N THR A 329 -17.08 -3.07 22.26
CA THR A 329 -18.41 -3.10 21.65
C THR A 329 -18.46 -4.17 20.55
N MET A 330 -17.46 -4.20 19.67
CA MET A 330 -17.36 -5.21 18.60
C MET A 330 -17.15 -6.61 19.15
N SER A 331 -16.32 -6.76 20.19
CA SER A 331 -16.09 -8.03 20.89
C SER A 331 -17.40 -8.65 21.37
N LYS A 332 -18.27 -7.84 21.99
CA LYS A 332 -19.61 -8.29 22.45
C LYS A 332 -20.54 -8.64 21.29
N ILE A 333 -20.57 -7.82 20.24
CA ILE A 333 -21.44 -8.03 19.07
C ILE A 333 -21.04 -9.31 18.33
N PHE A 334 -19.76 -9.47 18.00
CA PHE A 334 -19.28 -10.64 17.27
C PHE A 334 -19.40 -11.92 18.12
N THR A 335 -19.05 -11.88 19.40
CA THR A 335 -19.20 -13.05 20.27
C THR A 335 -20.66 -13.48 20.37
N ALA A 336 -21.60 -12.53 20.50
CA ALA A 336 -23.04 -12.84 20.53
C ALA A 336 -23.54 -13.37 19.18
N HIS A 337 -23.09 -12.77 18.07
CA HIS A 337 -23.43 -13.22 16.71
C HIS A 337 -22.98 -14.66 16.46
N PHE A 338 -21.70 -14.96 16.72
CA PHE A 338 -21.16 -16.30 16.55
C PHE A 338 -21.78 -17.31 17.50
N LYS A 339 -22.04 -16.95 18.76
CA LYS A 339 -22.72 -17.82 19.72
C LYS A 339 -24.12 -18.20 19.24
N ASN A 340 -24.91 -17.23 18.79
CA ASN A 340 -26.25 -17.48 18.28
C ASN A 340 -26.21 -18.33 17.01
N TYR A 341 -25.25 -18.07 16.12
CA TYR A 341 -25.05 -18.83 14.89
C TYR A 341 -24.72 -20.30 15.17
N ILE A 342 -23.73 -20.56 16.04
CA ILE A 342 -23.33 -21.90 16.48
C ILE A 342 -24.51 -22.62 17.13
N GLN A 343 -25.24 -21.96 18.04
CA GLN A 343 -26.40 -22.57 18.71
C GLN A 343 -27.55 -22.89 17.76
N ALA A 344 -27.77 -22.08 16.72
CA ALA A 344 -28.80 -22.33 15.73
C ALA A 344 -28.45 -23.55 14.85
N LEU A 345 -27.21 -23.64 14.37
CA LEU A 345 -26.76 -24.74 13.52
C LEU A 345 -26.53 -26.04 14.29
N ALA A 346 -26.12 -25.98 15.56
CA ALA A 346 -25.96 -27.16 16.40
C ALA A 346 -27.26 -27.97 16.56
N LYS A 347 -28.45 -27.34 16.40
CA LYS A 347 -29.75 -28.02 16.43
C LYS A 347 -30.00 -28.89 15.20
N LEU A 348 -29.31 -28.62 14.08
CA LEU A 348 -29.43 -29.34 12.81
C LEU A 348 -28.38 -30.44 12.65
N ALA A 349 -27.40 -30.49 13.56
CA ALA A 349 -26.32 -31.45 13.54
C ALA A 349 -26.84 -32.88 13.79
N TYR A 350 -26.35 -33.84 13.02
CA TYR A 350 -26.49 -35.26 13.32
C TYR A 350 -25.13 -35.96 13.26
N SER A 351 -24.98 -37.03 14.05
CA SER A 351 -23.75 -37.84 14.04
C SER A 351 -23.84 -38.98 13.03
N THR A 352 -22.81 -39.12 12.21
CA THR A 352 -22.65 -40.24 11.26
C THR A 352 -22.19 -41.52 11.94
N ALA A 353 -21.40 -41.42 13.02
CA ALA A 353 -20.79 -42.57 13.70
C ALA A 353 -21.07 -42.58 15.21
N LYS A 354 -21.19 -43.78 15.77
CA LYS A 354 -21.33 -44.06 17.20
C LYS A 354 -20.06 -44.73 17.74
N ARG A 355 -19.90 -44.76 19.07
CA ARG A 355 -18.75 -45.38 19.75
C ARG A 355 -18.48 -46.84 19.35
N GLY A 356 -19.53 -47.59 19.00
CA GLY A 356 -19.44 -49.00 18.61
C GLY A 356 -19.13 -49.23 17.12
N ASP A 357 -19.06 -48.19 16.30
CA ASP A 357 -18.78 -48.27 14.87
C ASP A 357 -17.27 -48.37 14.59
N LEU A 358 -16.64 -49.43 15.11
CA LEU A 358 -15.22 -49.73 14.91
C LEU A 358 -15.02 -50.76 13.79
N ILE A 359 -13.84 -50.73 13.14
CA ILE A 359 -13.54 -51.59 11.99
C ILE A 359 -13.63 -53.08 12.35
N GLY A 360 -13.08 -53.48 13.51
CA GLY A 360 -12.96 -54.88 13.96
C GLY A 360 -14.21 -55.47 14.63
N VAL A 361 -15.32 -54.73 14.70
CA VAL A 361 -16.55 -55.20 15.36
C VAL A 361 -17.42 -56.03 14.39
N PRO A 362 -17.89 -57.22 14.80
CA PRO A 362 -18.82 -58.05 14.04
C PRO A 362 -20.09 -57.32 13.59
N GLU A 363 -20.58 -57.59 12.37
CA GLU A 363 -21.79 -56.95 11.83
C GLU A 363 -23.06 -57.27 12.65
N GLU A 364 -23.11 -58.45 13.28
CA GLU A 364 -24.21 -58.88 14.15
C GLU A 364 -24.37 -57.99 15.39
N GLN A 365 -23.26 -57.51 15.98
CA GLN A 365 -23.29 -56.58 17.11
C GLN A 365 -23.74 -55.17 16.72
N ARG A 366 -23.67 -54.83 15.43
CA ARG A 366 -24.17 -53.56 14.89
C ARG A 366 -25.70 -53.56 14.75
N LYS A 367 -26.30 -54.74 14.50
CA LYS A 367 -27.76 -54.93 14.37
C LYS A 367 -28.46 -55.03 15.74
N THR A 368 -27.78 -55.50 16.79
CA THR A 368 -28.37 -55.70 18.13
C THR A 368 -28.47 -54.45 19.00
N SER A 369 -27.84 -53.32 18.60
CA SER A 369 -28.00 -52.04 19.29
C SER A 369 -29.39 -51.38 19.12
N GLY A 370 -30.34 -52.04 18.43
CA GLY A 370 -31.71 -51.56 18.18
C GLY A 370 -32.84 -52.34 18.86
N TRP A 371 -32.54 -53.36 19.69
CA TRP A 371 -33.58 -54.19 20.32
C TRP A 371 -34.05 -53.63 21.68
N LEU A 372 -34.58 -52.40 21.68
CA LEU A 372 -35.46 -51.90 22.74
C LEU A 372 -36.39 -50.83 22.14
N GLY A 373 -37.54 -51.28 21.62
CA GLY A 373 -38.77 -50.49 21.48
C GLY A 373 -38.79 -49.35 20.45
N SER A 374 -39.10 -49.66 19.19
CA SER A 374 -40.13 -48.97 18.37
C SER A 374 -40.02 -49.39 16.90
N SER A 375 -41.14 -49.83 16.32
CA SER A 375 -41.28 -50.06 14.88
C SER A 375 -41.31 -48.71 14.15
N ALA A 376 -40.14 -48.11 13.94
CA ALA A 376 -39.94 -47.14 12.88
C ALA A 376 -38.98 -47.78 11.88
N LYS A 377 -39.45 -48.01 10.66
CA LYS A 377 -38.61 -48.37 9.51
C LYS A 377 -37.45 -47.37 9.45
N VAL A 378 -36.26 -47.77 9.91
CA VAL A 378 -35.05 -46.98 9.72
C VAL A 378 -34.73 -47.08 8.23
N ASP A 379 -34.89 -45.96 7.54
CA ASP A 379 -34.69 -45.83 6.10
C ASP A 379 -33.26 -46.25 5.74
N ILE A 380 -33.13 -47.41 5.09
CA ILE A 380 -31.84 -48.05 4.72
C ILE A 380 -31.02 -47.15 3.78
N LYS A 381 -31.64 -46.14 3.16
CA LYS A 381 -30.99 -45.16 2.26
C LYS A 381 -30.08 -44.13 2.95
N GLN A 382 -30.09 -44.02 4.28
CA GLN A 382 -29.31 -42.99 5.01
C GLN A 382 -28.08 -43.52 5.78
N GLN A 383 -27.69 -44.79 5.61
CA GLN A 383 -26.40 -45.24 6.11
C GLN A 383 -25.28 -44.74 5.18
N VAL A 384 -24.80 -43.53 5.44
CA VAL A 384 -23.46 -43.13 4.98
C VAL A 384 -22.50 -44.21 5.48
N ASN A 385 -21.81 -44.90 4.57
CA ASN A 385 -20.78 -45.86 4.93
C ASN A 385 -19.72 -45.10 5.76
N VAL A 386 -19.67 -45.37 7.07
CA VAL A 386 -18.87 -44.63 8.07
C VAL A 386 -17.38 -44.53 7.69
N PHE A 387 -16.88 -45.52 6.94
CA PHE A 387 -15.49 -45.62 6.53
C PHE A 387 -15.21 -45.18 5.09
N SER A 388 -16.25 -44.87 4.32
CA SER A 388 -16.13 -44.43 2.93
C SER A 388 -16.31 -42.92 2.81
N LEU A 389 -15.63 -42.32 1.84
CA LEU A 389 -15.71 -40.90 1.57
C LEU A 389 -17.07 -40.47 0.95
N GLY A 390 -17.58 -41.21 -0.04
CA GLY A 390 -18.84 -40.90 -0.73
C GLY A 390 -18.93 -39.44 -1.23
N ASP A 391 -20.13 -38.86 -1.17
CA ASP A 391 -20.37 -37.47 -1.58
C ASP A 391 -19.73 -36.41 -0.66
N ARG A 392 -19.22 -36.82 0.52
CA ARG A 392 -18.61 -35.89 1.51
C ARG A 392 -17.33 -35.25 0.99
N ALA A 393 -16.68 -35.86 -0.02
CA ALA A 393 -15.54 -35.27 -0.72
C ALA A 393 -15.84 -33.87 -1.29
N GLN A 394 -17.09 -33.64 -1.72
CA GLN A 394 -17.49 -32.40 -2.39
C GLN A 394 -17.34 -31.17 -1.48
N ILE A 395 -17.40 -31.36 -0.16
CA ILE A 395 -17.20 -30.29 0.83
C ILE A 395 -15.84 -29.61 0.65
N LEU A 396 -14.80 -30.37 0.29
CA LEU A 396 -13.45 -29.84 0.06
C LEU A 396 -13.33 -29.00 -1.21
N GLN A 397 -14.24 -29.19 -2.18
CA GLN A 397 -14.31 -28.37 -3.40
C GLN A 397 -15.15 -27.11 -3.19
N GLN A 398 -16.07 -27.14 -2.23
CA GLN A 398 -17.03 -26.07 -1.94
C GLN A 398 -16.64 -25.22 -0.73
N ILE A 399 -15.35 -25.07 -0.43
CA ILE A 399 -14.87 -24.37 0.78
C ILE A 399 -15.28 -22.91 0.78
N ASP A 400 -15.14 -22.25 -0.36
CA ASP A 400 -15.50 -20.84 -0.57
C ASP A 400 -17.01 -20.63 -0.84
N SER A 401 -17.82 -21.69 -0.71
CA SER A 401 -19.28 -21.54 -0.84
C SER A 401 -19.85 -20.77 0.35
N PRO A 402 -20.94 -20.00 0.16
CA PRO A 402 -21.50 -19.18 1.23
C PRO A 402 -21.87 -20.01 2.47
N SER A 403 -21.79 -19.37 3.63
CA SER A 403 -22.18 -19.95 4.91
C SER A 403 -23.68 -20.28 4.94
N ILE A 404 -24.05 -21.34 5.64
CA ILE A 404 -25.42 -21.82 5.79
C ILE A 404 -26.26 -20.76 6.49
N VAL A 405 -27.40 -20.38 5.90
CA VAL A 405 -28.34 -19.45 6.54
C VAL A 405 -29.18 -20.22 7.56
N PRO A 406 -29.03 -20.00 8.88
CA PRO A 406 -29.64 -20.87 9.88
C PRO A 406 -31.16 -20.88 9.85
N HIS A 407 -31.79 -19.73 9.54
CA HIS A 407 -33.24 -19.62 9.44
C HIS A 407 -33.83 -20.50 8.33
N VAL A 408 -33.19 -20.54 7.16
CA VAL A 408 -33.65 -21.36 6.02
C VAL A 408 -33.49 -22.85 6.35
N ALA A 409 -32.33 -23.22 6.89
CA ALA A 409 -32.02 -24.61 7.22
C ALA A 409 -32.90 -25.16 8.37
N LEU A 410 -33.28 -24.31 9.34
CA LEU A 410 -34.22 -24.67 10.40
C LEU A 410 -35.65 -24.88 9.87
N GLN A 411 -36.08 -24.08 8.89
CA GLN A 411 -37.40 -24.22 8.28
C GLN A 411 -37.52 -25.49 7.44
N THR A 412 -36.46 -25.86 6.72
CA THR A 412 -36.43 -27.09 5.91
C THR A 412 -36.17 -28.35 6.75
N ASN A 413 -35.86 -28.20 8.05
CA ASN A 413 -35.45 -29.26 8.96
C ASN A 413 -34.36 -30.17 8.36
N GLN A 414 -33.42 -29.54 7.65
CA GLN A 414 -32.36 -30.25 6.95
C GLN A 414 -31.34 -30.76 7.98
N LYS A 415 -31.12 -32.08 8.00
CA LYS A 415 -30.07 -32.69 8.81
C LYS A 415 -28.72 -32.45 8.13
N ILE A 416 -27.76 -31.90 8.86
CA ILE A 416 -26.46 -31.49 8.34
C ILE A 416 -25.33 -32.22 9.09
N ILE A 417 -24.35 -32.72 8.35
CA ILE A 417 -23.18 -33.40 8.91
C ILE A 417 -22.26 -32.35 9.53
N PHE A 418 -21.58 -32.70 10.62
CA PHE A 418 -20.74 -31.73 11.33
C PHE A 418 -19.60 -31.14 10.48
N GLU A 419 -19.04 -31.85 9.49
CA GLU A 419 -18.03 -31.26 8.58
C GLU A 419 -18.55 -30.03 7.84
N GLU A 420 -19.79 -30.09 7.37
CA GLU A 420 -20.40 -28.98 6.63
C GLU A 420 -20.70 -27.81 7.56
N LEU A 421 -21.07 -28.11 8.82
CA LEU A 421 -21.19 -27.09 9.88
C LEU A 421 -19.84 -26.45 10.19
N TYR A 422 -18.79 -27.27 10.35
CA TYR A 422 -17.42 -26.81 10.61
C TYR A 422 -16.93 -25.88 9.50
N ARG A 423 -17.17 -26.25 8.22
CA ARG A 423 -16.89 -25.40 7.06
C ARG A 423 -17.62 -24.06 7.19
N SER A 424 -18.93 -24.11 7.44
CA SER A 424 -19.75 -22.91 7.50
C SER A 424 -19.40 -21.98 8.67
N TYR A 425 -19.06 -22.53 9.83
CA TYR A 425 -18.58 -21.78 10.99
C TYR A 425 -17.31 -20.99 10.64
N HIS A 426 -16.32 -21.68 10.08
CA HIS A 426 -15.01 -21.08 9.80
C HIS A 426 -15.02 -20.16 8.59
N HIS A 427 -15.86 -20.43 7.58
CA HIS A 427 -16.09 -19.50 6.47
C HIS A 427 -16.68 -18.17 6.97
N LEU A 428 -17.73 -18.23 7.80
CA LEU A 428 -18.33 -17.01 8.40
C LEU A 428 -17.32 -16.24 9.26
N LEU A 429 -16.52 -16.95 10.07
CA LEU A 429 -15.47 -16.36 10.89
C LEU A 429 -14.44 -15.62 10.02
N LEU A 430 -13.96 -16.28 8.96
CA LEU A 430 -12.97 -15.73 8.04
C LEU A 430 -13.48 -14.49 7.30
N ASP A 431 -14.72 -14.50 6.84
CA ASP A 431 -15.33 -13.36 6.15
C ASP A 431 -15.52 -12.17 7.10
N THR A 432 -16.05 -12.44 8.29
CA THR A 432 -16.27 -11.40 9.32
C THR A 432 -14.95 -10.74 9.72
N ILE A 433 -13.92 -11.55 10.01
CA ILE A 433 -12.59 -11.04 10.37
C ILE A 433 -12.00 -10.21 9.22
N THR A 434 -12.21 -10.62 7.97
CA THR A 434 -11.63 -9.91 6.82
C THR A 434 -12.26 -8.55 6.63
N HIS A 435 -13.58 -8.47 6.73
CA HIS A 435 -14.28 -7.20 6.67
C HIS A 435 -13.89 -6.27 7.81
N GLU A 436 -13.77 -6.80 9.04
CA GLU A 436 -13.37 -6.02 10.20
C GLU A 436 -11.92 -5.53 10.09
N CYS A 437 -10.98 -6.39 9.68
CA CYS A 437 -9.58 -5.99 9.51
C CYS A 437 -9.38 -5.00 8.36
N ALA A 438 -10.17 -5.09 7.30
CA ALA A 438 -10.19 -4.07 6.25
C ALA A 438 -10.67 -2.72 6.81
N PHE A 439 -11.78 -2.72 7.55
CA PHE A 439 -12.27 -1.51 8.23
C PHE A 439 -11.24 -0.94 9.21
N GLN A 440 -10.58 -1.78 10.01
CA GLN A 440 -9.56 -1.34 10.95
C GLN A 440 -8.39 -0.66 10.25
N SER A 441 -7.94 -1.23 9.12
CA SER A 441 -6.90 -0.62 8.30
C SER A 441 -7.34 0.74 7.74
N ASP A 442 -8.59 0.86 7.30
CA ASP A 442 -9.11 2.08 6.69
C ASP A 442 -9.37 3.20 7.71
N PHE A 443 -9.85 2.85 8.92
CA PHE A 443 -10.23 3.82 9.96
C PHE A 443 -9.08 4.13 10.94
N PHE A 444 -8.34 3.12 11.41
CA PHE A 444 -7.25 3.29 12.38
C PHE A 444 -5.85 3.38 11.73
N GLY A 445 -5.66 2.89 10.50
CA GLY A 445 -4.33 2.66 9.91
C GLY A 445 -3.48 3.89 9.56
N GLN A 446 -4.06 5.09 9.45
CA GLN A 446 -3.31 6.33 9.20
C GLN A 446 -2.77 7.00 10.47
N ALA A 447 -3.07 6.49 11.65
CA ALA A 447 -2.63 7.07 12.92
C ALA A 447 -1.15 6.81 13.25
N HIS A 448 -0.49 5.87 12.56
CA HIS A 448 0.87 5.42 12.89
C HIS A 448 2.00 6.16 12.15
N THR A 449 1.70 7.09 11.24
CA THR A 449 2.72 7.82 10.45
C THR A 449 2.95 9.26 10.89
N ALA A 450 2.23 9.76 11.89
CA ALA A 450 2.52 11.06 12.48
C ALA A 450 3.65 10.90 13.51
N THR A 451 4.84 11.39 13.18
CA THR A 451 5.92 11.60 14.16
C THR A 451 5.35 12.38 15.36
N PRO A 452 5.54 11.91 16.60
CA PRO A 452 5.05 12.63 17.77
C PRO A 452 5.82 13.95 17.88
N VAL A 453 5.12 15.07 17.65
CA VAL A 453 5.64 16.38 18.04
C VAL A 453 5.62 16.41 19.56
N ALA A 454 6.79 16.37 20.17
CA ALA A 454 6.96 16.39 21.61
C ALA A 454 6.30 17.64 22.23
N PRO A 455 5.60 17.55 23.36
CA PRO A 455 5.12 18.72 24.09
C PRO A 455 6.32 19.54 24.65
N PRO A 456 6.23 20.87 24.69
CA PRO A 456 7.33 21.72 25.14
C PRO A 456 7.60 21.56 26.64
N SER A 457 8.77 20.99 26.95
CA SER A 457 9.65 21.23 28.11
C SER A 457 9.02 21.51 29.49
N LEU A 458 9.06 20.50 30.37
CA LEU A 458 9.22 20.69 31.83
C LEU A 458 10.73 20.64 32.18
N PRO A 459 11.21 21.41 33.18
CA PRO A 459 12.64 21.56 33.48
C PRO A 459 13.26 20.29 34.10
N PRO A 460 14.58 20.04 33.87
CA PRO A 460 15.23 18.78 34.21
C PRO A 460 15.77 18.81 35.64
N SER A 461 15.00 18.25 36.57
CA SER A 461 15.54 17.67 37.80
C SER A 461 14.61 16.54 38.24
N LEU A 462 15.20 15.37 38.50
CA LEU A 462 14.58 14.06 38.78
C LEU A 462 14.42 13.11 37.58
N VAL A 463 15.55 12.74 36.93
CA VAL A 463 15.63 11.46 36.21
C VAL A 463 16.37 10.48 37.12
N ALA A 464 15.60 9.73 37.92
CA ALA A 464 16.10 8.50 38.54
C ALA A 464 15.81 7.32 37.60
N HIS A 465 16.84 6.51 37.43
CA HIS A 465 16.96 5.34 36.57
C HIS A 465 15.70 4.46 36.45
N SER A 466 15.29 4.19 35.20
CA SER A 466 14.66 2.90 34.85
C SER A 466 14.99 2.50 33.41
N ASN A 467 15.33 1.22 33.26
CA ASN A 467 15.81 0.53 32.07
C ASN A 467 14.87 0.63 30.84
N PRO A 468 15.39 0.46 29.61
CA PRO A 468 14.58 0.39 28.41
C PRO A 468 14.01 -1.04 28.25
N ALA A 469 12.72 -1.22 28.51
CA ALA A 469 12.00 -2.44 28.16
C ALA A 469 10.69 -2.08 27.43
N ARG A 470 10.59 -2.57 26.20
CA ARG A 470 9.40 -2.65 25.30
C ARG A 470 8.78 -1.32 24.86
N GLY A 471 8.82 -1.12 23.54
CA GLY A 471 8.24 0.02 22.84
C GLY A 471 6.73 0.12 23.06
N SER A 472 6.31 1.29 23.52
CA SER A 472 4.93 1.79 23.48
C SER A 472 5.02 3.31 23.48
N SER A 473 5.54 3.90 22.40
CA SER A 473 5.63 5.35 22.20
C SER A 473 4.55 5.91 21.27
N SER A 474 3.53 5.11 20.94
CA SER A 474 2.32 5.57 20.23
C SER A 474 1.14 5.30 21.14
N GLY A 475 0.46 6.35 21.61
CA GLY A 475 -0.77 6.21 22.41
C GLY A 475 -1.97 5.80 21.54
N VAL A 476 -1.81 4.77 20.72
CA VAL A 476 -2.87 4.12 19.93
C VAL A 476 -2.61 2.62 20.02
N LEU A 477 -3.66 1.82 20.26
CA LEU A 477 -3.53 0.36 20.32
C LEU A 477 -2.91 -0.16 19.03
N SER A 478 -1.97 -1.09 19.15
CA SER A 478 -1.43 -1.76 17.99
C SER A 478 -2.54 -2.56 17.29
N ARG A 479 -2.37 -2.80 15.99
CA ARG A 479 -3.31 -3.59 15.20
C ARG A 479 -3.52 -5.00 15.78
N GLU A 480 -2.48 -5.57 16.38
CA GLU A 480 -2.51 -6.90 17.00
C GLU A 480 -3.34 -6.87 18.29
N GLU A 481 -3.15 -5.87 19.15
CA GLU A 481 -3.94 -5.69 20.38
C GLU A 481 -5.43 -5.46 20.09
N LEU A 482 -5.74 -4.63 19.08
CA LEU A 482 -7.13 -4.42 18.64
C LEU A 482 -7.78 -5.71 18.15
N PHE A 483 -7.03 -6.54 17.41
CA PHE A 483 -7.52 -7.83 16.96
C PHE A 483 -7.84 -8.75 18.13
N ASP A 484 -6.92 -8.86 19.10
CA ASP A 484 -7.10 -9.72 20.27
C ASP A 484 -8.27 -9.26 21.16
N GLU A 485 -8.43 -7.95 21.38
CA GLU A 485 -9.57 -7.40 22.15
C GLU A 485 -10.92 -7.71 21.46
N ILE A 486 -10.98 -7.61 20.13
CA ILE A 486 -12.21 -7.83 19.35
C ILE A 486 -12.52 -9.32 19.19
N PHE A 487 -11.58 -10.11 18.69
CA PHE A 487 -11.83 -11.50 18.29
C PHE A 487 -11.38 -12.53 19.32
N GLY A 488 -10.56 -12.20 20.32
CA GLY A 488 -10.03 -13.17 21.28
C GLY A 488 -11.12 -14.02 21.95
N LYS A 489 -12.20 -13.39 22.44
CA LYS A 489 -13.35 -14.10 23.03
C LYS A 489 -14.10 -14.96 22.01
N SER A 490 -14.19 -14.51 20.76
CA SER A 490 -14.82 -15.27 19.69
C SER A 490 -13.98 -16.49 19.34
N LEU A 491 -12.66 -16.37 19.18
CA LEU A 491 -11.78 -17.51 18.89
C LEU A 491 -11.80 -18.56 20.01
N ILE A 492 -11.83 -18.14 21.28
CA ILE A 492 -12.01 -19.04 22.42
C ILE A 492 -13.34 -19.79 22.31
N LEU A 493 -14.45 -19.09 22.04
CA LEU A 493 -15.77 -19.71 21.85
C LEU A 493 -15.78 -20.80 20.77
N PHE A 494 -15.13 -20.57 19.62
CA PHE A 494 -15.02 -21.57 18.58
C PHE A 494 -14.16 -22.77 19.02
N SER A 495 -13.03 -22.52 19.70
CA SER A 495 -12.18 -23.59 20.22
C SER A 495 -12.92 -24.45 21.27
N GLU A 496 -13.67 -23.84 22.18
CA GLU A 496 -14.49 -24.56 23.17
C GLU A 496 -15.61 -25.37 22.52
N HIS A 497 -16.26 -24.80 21.50
CA HIS A 497 -17.29 -25.49 20.73
C HIS A 497 -16.70 -26.73 20.01
N LEU A 498 -15.55 -26.57 19.37
CA LEU A 498 -14.84 -27.68 18.72
C LEU A 498 -14.47 -28.76 19.74
N ALA A 499 -13.83 -28.39 20.85
CA ALA A 499 -13.45 -29.33 21.90
C ALA A 499 -14.65 -30.11 22.45
N THR A 500 -15.78 -29.44 22.67
CA THR A 500 -17.04 -30.06 23.14
C THR A 500 -17.56 -31.10 22.14
N HIS A 501 -17.52 -30.78 20.84
CA HIS A 501 -17.92 -31.73 19.80
C HIS A 501 -16.96 -32.92 19.71
N LEU A 502 -15.65 -32.68 19.84
CA LEU A 502 -14.62 -33.71 19.71
C LEU A 502 -14.71 -34.79 20.79
N LEU A 503 -15.14 -34.47 22.02
CA LEU A 503 -15.31 -35.45 23.09
C LEU A 503 -16.20 -36.65 22.69
N ASN A 504 -17.26 -36.38 21.91
CA ASN A 504 -18.25 -37.38 21.49
C ASN A 504 -18.17 -37.71 19.98
N SER A 505 -17.11 -37.27 19.29
CA SER A 505 -16.90 -37.57 17.87
C SER A 505 -16.26 -38.96 17.72
N TYR A 506 -16.87 -39.83 16.91
CA TYR A 506 -16.36 -41.16 16.58
C TYR A 506 -16.13 -41.36 15.07
N ASP A 507 -16.46 -40.36 14.25
CA ASP A 507 -16.32 -40.42 12.79
C ASP A 507 -14.91 -40.03 12.36
N ALA A 508 -14.08 -41.04 12.06
CA ALA A 508 -12.70 -40.82 11.64
C ALA A 508 -12.59 -40.08 10.29
N VAL A 509 -13.47 -40.38 9.33
CA VAL A 509 -13.47 -39.72 8.01
C VAL A 509 -13.83 -38.23 8.17
N GLY A 510 -14.81 -37.93 9.03
CA GLY A 510 -15.22 -36.56 9.27
C GLY A 510 -14.15 -35.71 9.93
N LEU A 511 -13.40 -36.29 10.87
CA LEU A 511 -12.22 -35.65 11.43
C LEU A 511 -11.14 -35.41 10.39
N MET A 512 -10.87 -36.38 9.50
CA MET A 512 -9.89 -36.20 8.41
C MET A 512 -10.28 -35.04 7.48
N LEU A 513 -11.56 -34.95 7.11
CA LEU A 513 -12.09 -33.85 6.32
C LEU A 513 -11.94 -32.50 7.04
N MET A 514 -12.24 -32.44 8.34
CA MET A 514 -12.02 -31.22 9.12
C MET A 514 -10.55 -30.82 9.25
N VAL A 515 -9.63 -31.78 9.40
CA VAL A 515 -8.18 -31.52 9.37
C VAL A 515 -7.77 -30.93 8.03
N ARG A 516 -8.26 -31.49 6.92
CA ARG A 516 -7.98 -30.99 5.56
C ARG A 516 -8.56 -29.59 5.33
N MET A 517 -9.77 -29.34 5.81
CA MET A 517 -10.42 -28.02 5.75
C MET A 517 -9.65 -26.98 6.58
N ALA A 518 -9.23 -27.32 7.80
CA ALA A 518 -8.41 -26.43 8.63
C ALA A 518 -7.13 -26.00 7.89
N HIS A 519 -6.47 -26.94 7.22
CA HIS A 519 -5.31 -26.66 6.37
C HIS A 519 -5.66 -25.77 5.16
N GLN A 520 -6.80 -26.00 4.49
CA GLN A 520 -7.24 -25.14 3.39
C GLN A 520 -7.57 -23.73 3.84
N PHE A 521 -8.19 -23.56 5.01
CA PHE A 521 -8.41 -22.24 5.58
C PHE A 521 -7.10 -21.50 5.88
N THR A 522 -6.07 -22.20 6.40
CA THR A 522 -4.72 -21.62 6.54
C THR A 522 -4.13 -21.17 5.20
N ASN A 523 -4.28 -21.99 4.15
CA ASN A 523 -3.78 -21.67 2.81
C ASN A 523 -4.57 -20.55 2.12
N LEU A 524 -5.87 -20.45 2.35
CA LEU A 524 -6.68 -19.33 1.85
C LEU A 524 -6.23 -18.01 2.47
N MET A 525 -5.85 -18.02 3.76
CA MET A 525 -5.30 -16.83 4.42
C MET A 525 -3.94 -16.42 3.85
N SER A 526 -3.05 -17.37 3.59
CA SER A 526 -1.71 -17.06 3.06
C SER A 526 -1.73 -16.61 1.59
N LYS A 527 -2.66 -17.14 0.78
CA LYS A 527 -2.74 -16.83 -0.67
C LYS A 527 -3.58 -15.60 -1.00
N ASN A 528 -4.73 -15.41 -0.35
CA ASN A 528 -5.73 -14.43 -0.80
C ASN A 528 -5.74 -13.12 0.00
N ARG A 529 -5.01 -12.99 1.10
CA ARG A 529 -5.13 -11.82 1.98
C ARG A 529 -3.76 -11.23 2.29
N LYS A 530 -3.56 -9.96 1.91
CA LYS A 530 -2.42 -9.09 2.30
C LYS A 530 -2.33 -8.83 3.83
N LEU A 531 -2.99 -9.65 4.64
CA LEU A 531 -3.19 -9.51 6.06
C LEU A 531 -2.91 -10.87 6.70
N THR A 532 -1.64 -11.21 6.83
CA THR A 532 -1.23 -12.34 7.68
C THR A 532 -1.54 -11.98 9.12
N ILE A 533 -2.71 -12.38 9.62
CA ILE A 533 -3.08 -12.19 11.01
C ILE A 533 -2.51 -13.39 11.78
N ILE A 534 -1.36 -13.18 12.40
CA ILE A 534 -0.60 -14.20 13.16
C ILE A 534 -1.51 -14.92 14.17
N HIS A 535 -2.44 -14.20 14.80
CA HIS A 535 -3.35 -14.74 15.82
C HIS A 535 -4.40 -15.70 15.24
N LEU A 536 -4.90 -15.42 14.04
CA LEU A 536 -5.86 -16.31 13.37
C LEU A 536 -5.17 -17.57 12.85
N GLU A 537 -3.93 -17.44 12.37
CA GLU A 537 -3.10 -18.59 12.00
C GLU A 537 -2.86 -19.51 13.21
N LYS A 538 -2.48 -18.94 14.37
CA LYS A 538 -2.34 -19.69 15.64
C LYS A 538 -3.62 -20.44 16.00
N TYR A 539 -4.80 -19.83 15.81
CA TYR A 539 -6.08 -20.48 16.05
C TYR A 539 -6.29 -21.70 15.13
N PHE A 540 -6.08 -21.57 13.81
CA PHE A 540 -6.27 -22.70 12.89
C PHE A 540 -5.24 -23.81 13.10
N VAL A 541 -4.00 -23.47 13.48
CA VAL A 541 -3.00 -24.46 13.89
C VAL A 541 -3.45 -25.20 15.16
N GLY A 542 -3.96 -24.47 16.17
CA GLY A 542 -4.50 -25.07 17.40
C GLY A 542 -5.71 -25.97 17.14
N SER A 543 -6.66 -25.51 16.33
CA SER A 543 -7.83 -26.29 15.88
C SER A 543 -7.40 -27.60 15.20
N ARG A 544 -6.43 -27.50 14.28
CA ARG A 544 -5.87 -28.67 13.58
C ARG A 544 -5.24 -29.68 14.54
N LEU A 545 -4.45 -29.23 15.52
CA LEU A 545 -3.85 -30.11 16.53
C LEU A 545 -4.91 -30.85 17.35
N GLN A 546 -5.95 -30.15 17.83
CA GLN A 546 -7.07 -30.78 18.55
C GLN A 546 -7.79 -31.84 17.71
N LEU A 547 -8.02 -31.55 16.43
CA LEU A 547 -8.61 -32.51 15.48
C LEU A 547 -7.71 -33.74 15.29
N GLN A 548 -6.39 -33.54 15.17
CA GLN A 548 -5.40 -34.60 14.98
C GLN A 548 -5.26 -35.51 16.21
N GLU A 549 -5.20 -34.94 17.41
CA GLU A 549 -5.15 -35.71 18.66
C GLU A 549 -6.39 -36.61 18.83
N ARG A 550 -7.58 -36.06 18.52
CA ARG A 550 -8.81 -36.85 18.57
C ARG A 550 -8.84 -37.92 17.50
N LEU A 551 -8.38 -37.62 16.27
CA LEU A 551 -8.29 -38.60 15.19
C LEU A 551 -7.34 -39.75 15.57
N ALA A 552 -6.17 -39.44 16.14
CA ALA A 552 -5.22 -40.45 16.61
C ALA A 552 -5.85 -41.36 17.68
N THR A 553 -6.63 -40.78 18.60
CA THR A 553 -7.38 -41.56 19.62
C THR A 553 -8.38 -42.53 18.97
N ILE A 554 -9.15 -42.10 17.97
CA ILE A 554 -10.12 -42.97 17.29
C ILE A 554 -9.41 -44.04 16.46
N LEU A 555 -8.30 -43.71 15.82
CA LEU A 555 -7.46 -44.68 15.11
C LEU A 555 -6.88 -45.74 16.06
N ALA A 556 -6.45 -45.34 17.26
CA ALA A 556 -6.02 -46.26 18.30
C ALA A 556 -7.18 -47.17 18.75
N MET A 557 -8.38 -46.63 18.98
CA MET A 557 -9.57 -47.44 19.30
C MET A 557 -9.91 -48.46 18.21
N ASN A 558 -9.76 -48.08 16.92
CA ASN A 558 -9.93 -49.02 15.81
C ASN A 558 -8.83 -50.07 15.76
N THR A 559 -7.59 -49.70 16.09
CA THR A 559 -6.45 -50.62 16.19
C THR A 559 -6.69 -51.64 17.30
N ASP A 560 -7.10 -51.20 18.49
CA ASP A 560 -7.45 -52.07 19.62
C ASP A 560 -8.62 -53.01 19.26
N SER A 561 -9.61 -52.50 18.51
CA SER A 561 -10.72 -53.32 18.03
C SER A 561 -10.27 -54.43 17.07
N LEU A 562 -9.24 -54.22 16.25
CA LEU A 562 -8.68 -55.25 15.38
C LEU A 562 -7.83 -56.25 16.17
N ILE A 563 -7.04 -55.78 17.14
CA ILE A 563 -6.21 -56.64 17.99
C ILE A 563 -7.09 -57.55 18.85
N SER A 564 -8.13 -57.01 19.48
CA SER A 564 -9.04 -57.73 20.38
C SER A 564 -10.22 -58.41 19.66
N ALA A 565 -10.26 -58.39 18.33
CA ALA A 565 -11.39 -58.93 17.57
C ALA A 565 -11.64 -60.41 17.89
N PRO A 566 -12.88 -60.81 18.26
CA PRO A 566 -13.20 -62.19 18.59
C PRO A 566 -13.29 -63.04 17.32
N ILE A 567 -12.17 -63.66 16.94
CA ILE A 567 -12.02 -64.48 15.73
C ILE A 567 -13.18 -65.49 15.51
N PRO A 568 -13.66 -66.25 16.52
CA PRO A 568 -14.75 -67.20 16.31
C PRO A 568 -16.10 -66.55 15.93
N ARG A 569 -16.30 -65.28 16.28
CA ARG A 569 -17.54 -64.52 15.98
C ARG A 569 -17.47 -63.80 14.62
N LEU A 570 -16.34 -63.88 13.92
CA LEU A 570 -16.16 -63.25 12.60
C LEU A 570 -16.65 -64.14 11.44
N ASN A 571 -17.09 -65.38 11.71
CA ASN A 571 -17.67 -66.29 10.71
C ASN A 571 -16.78 -66.50 9.46
N VAL A 572 -15.48 -66.75 9.67
CA VAL A 572 -14.52 -67.05 8.60
C VAL A 572 -14.76 -68.47 8.08
N GLN A 573 -15.61 -68.60 7.07
CA GLN A 573 -15.96 -69.92 6.50
C GLN A 573 -15.35 -70.17 5.11
N THR A 574 -15.02 -69.12 4.36
CA THR A 574 -14.57 -69.23 2.97
C THR A 574 -13.20 -68.58 2.78
N THR A 575 -12.52 -68.91 1.67
CA THR A 575 -11.26 -68.29 1.25
C THR A 575 -11.46 -66.91 0.59
N HIS A 576 -12.70 -66.45 0.47
CA HIS A 576 -13.03 -65.14 -0.09
C HIS A 576 -12.64 -63.99 0.87
N PRO A 577 -12.47 -62.76 0.35
CA PRO A 577 -12.15 -61.59 1.15
C PRO A 577 -13.19 -61.38 2.25
N HIS A 578 -12.70 -61.07 3.45
CA HIS A 578 -13.56 -60.78 4.57
C HIS A 578 -14.11 -59.35 4.50
N TYR A 579 -15.32 -59.10 4.99
CA TYR A 579 -15.94 -57.76 4.95
C TYR A 579 -15.14 -56.70 5.73
N ILE A 580 -14.39 -57.09 6.77
CA ILE A 580 -13.50 -56.19 7.52
C ILE A 580 -12.38 -55.66 6.62
N THR A 581 -11.91 -56.47 5.68
CA THR A 581 -10.90 -56.10 4.69
C THR A 581 -11.39 -54.98 3.80
N LEU A 582 -12.65 -55.04 3.36
CA LEU A 582 -13.27 -53.95 2.61
C LEU A 582 -13.35 -52.67 3.44
N ARG A 583 -13.80 -52.75 4.70
CA ARG A 583 -13.88 -51.56 5.60
C ARG A 583 -12.52 -50.90 5.80
N PHE A 584 -11.48 -51.70 6.03
CA PHE A 584 -10.11 -51.20 6.15
C PHE A 584 -9.63 -50.57 4.83
N ALA A 585 -9.87 -51.23 3.70
CA ALA A 585 -9.47 -50.75 2.39
C ALA A 585 -10.15 -49.42 2.01
N GLU A 586 -11.47 -49.31 2.22
CA GLU A 586 -12.24 -48.07 2.01
C GLU A 586 -11.73 -46.92 2.88
N PHE A 587 -11.40 -47.21 4.16
CA PHE A 587 -10.85 -46.23 5.08
C PHE A 587 -9.46 -45.75 4.66
N SER A 588 -8.58 -46.70 4.33
CA SER A 588 -7.22 -46.48 3.86
C SER A 588 -7.19 -45.69 2.56
N ALA A 589 -8.09 -46.00 1.62
CA ALA A 589 -8.29 -45.23 0.40
C ALA A 589 -8.80 -43.81 0.70
N THR A 590 -9.83 -43.66 1.53
CA THR A 590 -10.40 -42.37 1.92
C THR A 590 -9.33 -41.44 2.51
N ARG A 591 -8.50 -41.96 3.41
CA ARG A 591 -7.35 -41.24 3.97
C ARG A 591 -6.43 -40.74 2.86
N CYS A 592 -6.03 -41.62 1.95
CA CYS A 592 -5.09 -41.25 0.90
C CYS A 592 -5.67 -40.20 -0.05
N VAL A 593 -6.96 -40.28 -0.41
CA VAL A 593 -7.63 -39.27 -1.26
C VAL A 593 -7.68 -37.90 -0.58
N ILE A 594 -8.06 -37.84 0.71
CA ILE A 594 -8.18 -36.56 1.44
C ILE A 594 -6.84 -35.82 1.54
N PHE A 595 -5.76 -36.58 1.74
CA PHE A 595 -4.41 -36.04 1.97
C PHE A 595 -3.52 -36.07 0.73
N ASP A 596 -4.06 -36.41 -0.44
CA ASP A 596 -3.29 -36.36 -1.69
C ASP A 596 -2.80 -34.93 -1.99
N GLY A 597 -1.53 -34.82 -2.39
CA GLY A 597 -0.85 -33.54 -2.66
C GLY A 597 -0.62 -32.63 -1.44
N VAL A 598 -0.84 -33.10 -0.20
CA VAL A 598 -0.49 -32.36 1.03
C VAL A 598 0.94 -32.72 1.46
N GLU A 599 1.75 -31.71 1.77
CA GLU A 599 3.12 -31.91 2.28
C GLU A 599 3.12 -32.88 3.47
N ALA A 600 4.01 -33.88 3.42
CA ALA A 600 4.03 -35.01 4.36
C ALA A 600 4.19 -34.56 5.83
N GLU A 601 4.81 -33.41 6.08
CA GLU A 601 5.06 -32.87 7.42
C GLU A 601 3.77 -32.59 8.21
N TRP A 602 2.68 -32.21 7.54
CA TRP A 602 1.47 -31.73 8.20
C TRP A 602 0.61 -32.84 8.81
N TRP A 603 0.65 -34.04 8.23
CA TRP A 603 -0.11 -35.21 8.73
C TRP A 603 0.71 -36.08 9.70
N GLN A 604 2.04 -35.94 9.68
CA GLN A 604 2.95 -36.65 10.59
C GLN A 604 2.86 -36.14 12.04
N MET A 605 2.40 -34.89 12.22
CA MET A 605 2.17 -34.27 13.54
C MET A 605 0.94 -34.88 14.24
N GLY A 606 0.98 -34.94 15.59
CA GLY A 606 -0.17 -35.37 16.40
C GLY A 606 -0.42 -36.89 16.44
N GLY A 607 0.57 -37.72 16.11
CA GLY A 607 0.51 -39.18 16.28
C GLY A 607 -0.37 -39.93 15.27
N VAL A 608 -0.99 -39.24 14.31
CA VAL A 608 -1.87 -39.85 13.30
C VAL A 608 -1.11 -40.84 12.41
N ALA A 609 0.16 -40.54 12.06
CA ALA A 609 1.02 -41.43 11.29
C ALA A 609 1.34 -42.74 11.98
N GLU A 610 1.70 -42.65 13.25
CA GLU A 610 1.95 -43.82 14.07
C GLU A 610 0.67 -44.65 14.25
N ALA A 611 -0.47 -43.99 14.50
CA ALA A 611 -1.76 -44.67 14.64
C ALA A 611 -2.21 -45.36 13.34
N CYS A 612 -2.01 -44.75 12.16
CA CYS A 612 -2.27 -45.40 10.86
C CYS A 612 -1.34 -46.60 10.64
N ALA A 613 -0.06 -46.46 11.00
CA ALA A 613 0.91 -47.56 10.90
C ALA A 613 0.56 -48.70 11.85
N GLY A 614 0.06 -48.40 13.06
CA GLY A 614 -0.49 -49.35 14.01
C GLY A 614 -1.71 -50.09 13.45
N LEU A 615 -2.68 -49.35 12.90
CA LEU A 615 -3.88 -49.91 12.29
C LEU A 615 -3.55 -50.90 11.16
N ARG A 616 -2.60 -50.54 10.28
CA ARG A 616 -2.13 -51.42 9.20
C ARG A 616 -1.50 -52.71 9.72
N ARG A 617 -0.66 -52.64 10.77
CA ARG A 617 -0.06 -53.85 11.39
C ARG A 617 -1.14 -54.73 12.00
N ALA A 618 -2.04 -54.14 12.80
CA ALA A 618 -3.15 -54.86 13.42
C ALA A 618 -4.07 -55.53 12.39
N MET A 619 -4.27 -54.91 11.21
CA MET A 619 -5.02 -55.53 10.12
C MET A 619 -4.30 -56.74 9.53
N GLY A 620 -2.99 -56.64 9.25
CA GLY A 620 -2.18 -57.78 8.78
C GLY A 620 -2.15 -58.93 9.80
N ASP A 621 -2.00 -58.61 11.08
CA ASP A 621 -2.02 -59.58 12.17
C ASP A 621 -3.39 -60.24 12.32
N LEU A 622 -4.48 -59.48 12.18
CA LEU A 622 -5.84 -60.03 12.19
C LEU A 622 -6.05 -61.00 11.02
N LEU A 623 -5.66 -60.62 9.80
CA LEU A 623 -5.78 -61.48 8.63
C LEU A 623 -4.98 -62.77 8.79
N THR A 624 -3.76 -62.69 9.33
CA THR A 624 -2.92 -63.86 9.60
C THR A 624 -3.55 -64.76 10.66
N ARG A 625 -4.11 -64.20 11.74
CA ARG A 625 -4.84 -64.96 12.77
C ARG A 625 -6.16 -65.56 12.26
N MET A 626 -6.83 -64.92 11.29
CA MET A 626 -8.01 -65.47 10.64
C MET A 626 -7.63 -66.60 9.68
N ALA A 627 -6.50 -66.48 9.00
CA ALA A 627 -6.02 -67.49 8.08
C ALA A 627 -5.77 -68.84 8.77
N THR A 628 -5.29 -68.84 10.03
CA THR A 628 -5.05 -70.09 10.79
C THR A 628 -6.30 -70.92 11.07
N LEU A 629 -7.49 -70.36 10.91
CA LEU A 629 -8.76 -71.10 11.03
C LEU A 629 -8.98 -72.07 9.86
N HIS A 630 -8.33 -71.86 8.71
CA HIS A 630 -8.46 -72.77 7.58
C HIS A 630 -7.62 -74.03 7.78
N SER A 631 -8.20 -75.17 7.41
CA SER A 631 -7.64 -76.51 7.66
C SER A 631 -6.34 -76.81 6.90
N SER A 632 -6.15 -76.27 5.70
CA SER A 632 -4.96 -76.50 4.87
C SER A 632 -4.12 -75.24 4.75
N LYS A 633 -2.79 -75.37 4.86
CA LYS A 633 -1.82 -74.26 4.67
C LYS A 633 -2.05 -73.53 3.34
N LYS A 634 -2.40 -74.28 2.29
CA LYS A 634 -2.83 -73.76 0.98
C LYS A 634 -4.01 -72.79 1.09
N ASN A 635 -5.08 -73.17 1.78
CA ASN A 635 -6.25 -72.31 1.96
C ASN A 635 -5.94 -71.07 2.81
N GLN A 636 -5.00 -71.17 3.77
CA GLN A 636 -4.52 -70.02 4.54
C GLN A 636 -3.85 -69.00 3.61
N THR A 637 -2.96 -69.46 2.73
CA THR A 637 -2.26 -68.59 1.77
C THR A 637 -3.23 -68.00 0.74
N VAL A 638 -4.17 -68.77 0.19
CA VAL A 638 -5.20 -68.27 -0.74
C VAL A 638 -6.10 -67.22 -0.08
N PHE A 639 -6.51 -67.43 1.17
CA PHE A 639 -7.28 -66.44 1.92
C PHE A 639 -6.50 -65.14 2.09
N LEU A 640 -5.22 -65.19 2.47
CA LEU A 640 -4.39 -63.99 2.60
C LEU A 640 -4.22 -63.25 1.27
N ILE A 641 -3.94 -63.98 0.18
CA ILE A 641 -3.83 -63.39 -1.17
C ILE A 641 -5.11 -62.66 -1.55
N ASN A 642 -6.28 -63.31 -1.39
CA ASN A 642 -7.57 -62.71 -1.73
C ASN A 642 -7.85 -61.43 -0.92
N ASN A 643 -7.51 -61.41 0.37
CA ASN A 643 -7.71 -60.22 1.21
C ASN A 643 -6.73 -59.09 0.84
N TYR A 644 -5.45 -59.39 0.61
CA TYR A 644 -4.47 -58.38 0.19
C TYR A 644 -4.79 -57.84 -1.21
N ASP A 645 -5.23 -58.68 -2.14
CA ASP A 645 -5.68 -58.27 -3.47
C ASP A 645 -6.88 -57.33 -3.39
N LEU A 646 -7.85 -57.58 -2.50
CA LEU A 646 -8.97 -56.66 -2.30
C LEU A 646 -8.50 -55.28 -1.82
N ILE A 647 -7.57 -55.23 -0.85
CA ILE A 647 -7.02 -53.95 -0.36
C ILE A 647 -6.34 -53.20 -1.51
N LEU A 648 -5.48 -53.89 -2.27
CA LEU A 648 -4.76 -53.30 -3.40
C LEU A 648 -5.71 -52.84 -4.50
N LYS A 649 -6.73 -53.63 -4.82
CA LYS A 649 -7.75 -53.28 -5.82
C LYS A 649 -8.45 -51.97 -5.46
N VAL A 650 -8.95 -51.85 -4.24
CA VAL A 650 -9.61 -50.62 -3.78
C VAL A 650 -8.64 -49.44 -3.82
N LEU A 651 -7.38 -49.60 -3.40
CA LEU A 651 -6.38 -48.52 -3.47
C LEU A 651 -6.02 -48.10 -4.90
N HIS A 652 -5.93 -49.06 -5.82
CA HIS A 652 -5.66 -48.80 -7.23
C HIS A 652 -6.85 -48.15 -7.96
N GLU A 653 -8.09 -48.44 -7.56
CA GLU A 653 -9.29 -47.78 -8.10
C GLU A 653 -9.25 -46.24 -7.90
N PHE A 654 -8.63 -45.77 -6.82
CA PHE A 654 -8.43 -44.34 -6.56
C PHE A 654 -7.11 -43.78 -7.14
N ASN A 655 -6.36 -44.57 -7.91
CA ASN A 655 -5.09 -44.20 -8.57
C ASN A 655 -4.00 -43.66 -7.64
N ILE A 656 -3.88 -44.24 -6.44
CA ILE A 656 -3.02 -43.71 -5.37
C ILE A 656 -1.67 -44.45 -5.32
N GLN A 657 -0.57 -43.71 -5.30
CA GLN A 657 0.77 -44.23 -4.99
C GLN A 657 1.10 -43.97 -3.51
N SER A 658 0.67 -44.85 -2.62
CA SER A 658 0.85 -44.68 -1.16
C SER A 658 1.77 -45.74 -0.55
N GLU A 659 2.27 -45.44 0.65
CA GLU A 659 3.03 -46.39 1.48
C GLU A 659 2.25 -47.69 1.75
N GLU A 660 0.92 -47.62 1.79
CA GLU A 660 0.06 -48.80 1.99
C GLU A 660 0.09 -49.73 0.79
N VAL A 661 0.07 -49.18 -0.43
CA VAL A 661 0.19 -49.97 -1.66
C VAL A 661 1.51 -50.73 -1.69
N ILE A 662 2.63 -50.06 -1.38
CA ILE A 662 3.95 -50.69 -1.36
C ILE A 662 3.99 -51.86 -0.36
N LYS A 663 3.47 -51.65 0.86
CA LYS A 663 3.53 -52.65 1.92
C LYS A 663 2.60 -53.83 1.68
N PHE A 664 1.35 -53.59 1.26
CA PHE A 664 0.42 -54.67 0.95
C PHE A 664 0.77 -55.40 -0.35
N SER A 665 1.39 -54.73 -1.33
CA SER A 665 1.94 -55.39 -2.51
C SER A 665 3.05 -56.37 -2.13
N ALA A 666 4.00 -55.93 -1.29
CA ALA A 666 5.07 -56.80 -0.82
C ALA A 666 4.54 -58.02 -0.03
N LEU A 667 3.54 -57.81 0.85
CA LEU A 667 2.88 -58.91 1.58
C LEU A 667 2.12 -59.84 0.63
N CYS A 668 1.44 -59.30 -0.39
CA CYS A 668 0.75 -60.11 -1.41
C CYS A 668 1.76 -60.95 -2.20
N ASP A 669 2.86 -60.36 -2.66
CA ASP A 669 3.90 -61.04 -3.42
C ASP A 669 4.62 -62.13 -2.60
N GLU A 670 4.84 -61.90 -1.31
CA GLU A 670 5.37 -62.92 -0.38
C GLU A 670 4.42 -64.12 -0.29
N GLN A 671 3.12 -63.88 -0.13
CA GLN A 671 2.13 -64.95 -0.08
C GLN A 671 1.97 -65.67 -1.43
N ILE A 672 2.02 -64.95 -2.55
CA ILE A 672 2.02 -65.55 -3.90
C ILE A 672 3.23 -66.47 -4.06
N THR A 673 4.42 -66.02 -3.65
CA THR A 673 5.63 -66.84 -3.70
C THR A 673 5.48 -68.11 -2.84
N SER A 674 4.96 -67.96 -1.62
CA SER A 674 4.69 -69.11 -0.75
C SER A 674 3.65 -70.07 -1.33
N PHE A 675 2.64 -69.57 -2.04
CA PHE A 675 1.65 -70.40 -2.73
C PHE A 675 2.30 -71.18 -3.87
N VAL A 676 3.11 -70.52 -4.71
CA VAL A 676 3.84 -71.16 -5.81
C VAL A 676 4.76 -72.27 -5.28
N ASP A 677 5.53 -72.00 -4.24
CA ASP A 677 6.41 -72.98 -3.60
C ASP A 677 5.61 -74.19 -3.06
N GLN A 678 4.44 -73.94 -2.46
CA GLN A 678 3.57 -75.00 -1.95
C GLN A 678 3.01 -75.89 -3.07
N GLU A 679 2.54 -75.30 -4.17
CA GLU A 679 2.03 -76.03 -5.34
C GLU A 679 3.12 -76.86 -6.01
N LEU A 680 4.29 -76.25 -6.24
CA LEU A 680 5.43 -76.94 -6.85
C LEU A 680 5.95 -78.05 -5.94
N THR A 681 5.99 -77.84 -4.62
CA THR A 681 6.40 -78.88 -3.66
C THR A 681 5.37 -80.01 -3.58
N HIS A 682 4.07 -79.70 -3.67
CA HIS A 682 3.01 -80.70 -3.62
C HIS A 682 3.09 -81.68 -4.81
N HIS A 683 3.24 -81.15 -6.03
CA HIS A 683 3.28 -81.98 -7.24
C HIS A 683 4.68 -82.51 -7.58
N TYR A 684 5.73 -81.72 -7.34
CA TYR A 684 7.09 -81.98 -7.83
C TYR A 684 8.18 -81.95 -6.74
N GLY A 685 7.82 -82.09 -5.46
CA GLY A 685 8.78 -82.01 -4.35
C GLY A 685 9.96 -82.99 -4.44
N ARG A 686 9.79 -84.16 -5.07
CA ARG A 686 10.90 -85.12 -5.35
C ARG A 686 11.89 -84.56 -6.37
N MET A 687 11.40 -83.90 -7.42
CA MET A 687 12.23 -83.25 -8.44
C MET A 687 12.95 -82.02 -7.88
N ILE A 688 12.28 -81.21 -7.04
CA ILE A 688 12.89 -80.04 -6.38
C ILE A 688 14.07 -80.47 -5.51
N LYS A 689 13.87 -81.42 -4.58
CA LYS A 689 14.94 -81.93 -3.70
C LYS A 689 16.12 -82.50 -4.49
N PHE A 690 15.85 -83.19 -5.60
CA PHE A 690 16.89 -83.70 -6.48
C PHE A 690 17.71 -82.57 -7.12
N VAL A 691 17.05 -81.58 -7.73
CA VAL A 691 17.70 -80.43 -8.36
C VAL A 691 18.50 -79.63 -7.34
N GLU A 692 17.97 -79.40 -6.13
CA GLU A 692 18.67 -78.71 -5.03
C GLU A 692 19.91 -79.49 -4.56
N THR A 693 19.79 -80.80 -4.36
CA THR A 693 20.91 -81.66 -3.91
C THR A 693 22.04 -81.66 -4.94
N VAL A 694 21.72 -81.74 -6.23
CA VAL A 694 22.71 -81.72 -7.30
C VAL A 694 23.33 -80.34 -7.46
N LYS A 695 22.53 -79.26 -7.40
CA LYS A 695 23.04 -77.87 -7.43
C LYS A 695 23.94 -77.57 -6.23
N ALA A 696 23.62 -78.06 -5.03
CA ALA A 696 24.45 -77.90 -3.84
C ALA A 696 25.79 -78.63 -3.97
N LYS A 697 25.80 -79.85 -4.52
CA LYS A 697 27.02 -80.60 -4.82
C LYS A 697 27.88 -79.92 -5.91
N LEU A 698 27.23 -79.32 -6.92
CA LEU A 698 27.85 -78.49 -7.95
C LEU A 698 28.51 -77.23 -7.37
N ALA A 699 27.91 -76.59 -6.37
CA ALA A 699 28.45 -75.39 -5.74
C ALA A 699 29.67 -75.66 -4.84
N GLN A 700 29.79 -76.88 -4.29
CA GLN A 700 30.88 -77.26 -3.38
C GLN A 700 32.11 -77.86 -4.10
N THR A 701 31.99 -78.17 -5.40
CA THR A 701 33.02 -78.91 -6.15
C THR A 701 33.47 -78.10 -7.37
N ALA A 702 34.79 -77.90 -7.55
CA ALA A 702 35.32 -77.12 -8.68
C ALA A 702 35.21 -77.81 -10.05
N SER A 703 35.00 -79.13 -10.08
CA SER A 703 34.86 -79.94 -11.30
C SER A 703 33.42 -80.45 -11.48
N PRO A 704 32.69 -79.94 -12.50
CA PRO A 704 31.30 -80.37 -12.76
C PRO A 704 31.16 -81.85 -13.10
N ARG A 705 32.21 -82.54 -13.57
CA ARG A 705 32.10 -83.91 -14.12
C ARG A 705 32.19 -85.05 -13.10
N GLU A 706 32.55 -84.77 -11.85
CA GLU A 706 32.79 -85.80 -10.81
C GLU A 706 31.60 -86.05 -9.89
N ILE A 707 30.48 -85.36 -10.10
CA ILE A 707 29.29 -85.50 -9.26
C ILE A 707 28.55 -86.76 -9.66
N ASN A 708 28.47 -87.73 -8.74
CA ASN A 708 27.67 -88.93 -8.93
C ASN A 708 26.17 -88.56 -8.84
N VAL A 709 25.52 -88.49 -10.00
CA VAL A 709 24.08 -88.26 -10.14
C VAL A 709 23.40 -89.62 -10.32
N ASP A 710 22.50 -89.96 -9.40
CA ASP A 710 21.77 -91.24 -9.41
C ASP A 710 20.91 -91.39 -10.68
N LYS A 711 21.22 -92.40 -11.50
CA LYS A 711 20.60 -92.63 -12.81
C LYS A 711 19.16 -93.16 -12.67
N ASP A 712 18.92 -94.06 -11.72
CA ASP A 712 17.62 -94.69 -11.49
C ASP A 712 16.60 -93.66 -10.97
N MET A 713 17.07 -92.69 -10.18
CA MET A 713 16.26 -91.57 -9.72
C MET A 713 15.90 -90.62 -10.87
N CYS A 714 16.82 -90.36 -11.81
CA CYS A 714 16.54 -89.55 -12.99
C CYS A 714 15.51 -90.22 -13.90
N GLU A 715 15.62 -91.53 -14.16
CA GLU A 715 14.66 -92.28 -14.97
C GLU A 715 13.24 -92.20 -14.39
N LYS A 716 13.10 -92.45 -13.08
CA LYS A 716 11.82 -92.36 -12.37
C LYS A 716 11.23 -90.94 -12.40
N LEU A 717 12.05 -89.90 -12.26
CA LEU A 717 11.58 -88.51 -12.31
C LEU A 717 11.16 -88.08 -13.72
N ILE A 718 11.81 -88.60 -14.77
CA ILE A 718 11.44 -88.34 -16.17
C ILE A 718 10.10 -89.02 -16.50
N GLU A 719 9.91 -90.28 -16.10
CA GLU A 719 8.63 -90.99 -16.26
C GLU A 719 7.51 -90.32 -15.44
N ASP A 720 7.76 -90.03 -14.16
CA ASP A 720 6.79 -89.37 -13.27
C ASP A 720 6.37 -88.01 -13.84
N PHE A 721 7.33 -87.18 -14.31
CA PHE A 721 7.01 -85.88 -14.91
C PHE A 721 6.25 -86.05 -16.22
N GLY A 722 6.73 -86.90 -17.12
CA GLY A 722 6.15 -87.14 -18.44
C GLY A 722 4.70 -87.63 -18.40
N ALA A 723 4.34 -88.43 -17.38
CA ALA A 723 2.99 -88.92 -17.17
C ALA A 723 2.04 -87.89 -16.54
N THR A 724 2.54 -87.04 -15.65
CA THR A 724 1.69 -86.21 -14.77
C THR A 724 1.51 -84.76 -15.21
N TRP A 725 2.46 -84.17 -15.95
CA TRP A 725 2.50 -82.72 -16.20
C TRP A 725 1.23 -82.15 -16.86
N LYS A 726 0.61 -82.85 -17.80
CA LYS A 726 -0.66 -82.39 -18.43
C LYS A 726 -1.83 -82.39 -17.45
N ALA A 727 -1.91 -83.39 -16.58
CA ALA A 727 -2.96 -83.49 -15.56
C ALA A 727 -2.80 -82.39 -14.51
N VAL A 728 -1.55 -82.10 -14.10
CA VAL A 728 -1.21 -81.03 -13.17
C VAL A 728 -1.59 -79.66 -13.76
N PHE A 729 -1.37 -79.42 -15.06
CA PHE A 729 -1.79 -78.16 -15.70
C PHE A 729 -3.31 -77.95 -15.65
N VAL A 730 -4.10 -79.01 -15.86
CA VAL A 730 -5.56 -78.95 -15.74
C VAL A 730 -5.99 -78.70 -14.30
N GLN A 731 -5.33 -79.33 -13.32
CA GLN A 731 -5.59 -79.10 -11.89
C GLN A 731 -5.26 -77.65 -11.49
N LEU A 732 -4.05 -77.16 -11.81
CA LEU A 732 -3.63 -75.78 -11.53
C LEU A 732 -4.55 -74.74 -12.20
N SER A 733 -5.03 -75.01 -13.42
CA SER A 733 -6.02 -74.17 -14.10
C SER A 733 -7.36 -74.12 -13.34
N GLY A 734 -7.81 -75.25 -12.78
CA GLY A 734 -9.02 -75.30 -11.96
C GLY A 734 -8.90 -74.52 -10.64
N GLU A 735 -7.69 -74.40 -10.11
CA GLU A 735 -7.42 -73.69 -8.85
C GLU A 735 -7.49 -72.17 -8.97
N VAL A 736 -7.44 -71.63 -10.19
CA VAL A 736 -7.69 -70.21 -10.47
C VAL A 736 -9.04 -69.77 -9.89
N MET A 737 -10.02 -70.67 -9.86
CA MET A 737 -11.36 -70.40 -9.33
C MET A 737 -11.40 -70.18 -7.81
N ASN A 738 -10.33 -70.53 -7.08
CA ASN A 738 -10.22 -70.25 -5.64
C ASN A 738 -9.85 -68.79 -5.35
N PHE A 739 -9.36 -68.06 -6.35
CA PHE A 739 -9.05 -66.63 -6.24
C PHE A 739 -10.29 -65.80 -6.57
N SER A 740 -10.55 -64.78 -5.75
CA SER A 740 -11.74 -63.93 -5.92
C SER A 740 -11.63 -62.98 -7.11
N ASN A 741 -10.40 -62.71 -7.54
CA ASN A 741 -10.09 -61.94 -8.74
C ASN A 741 -9.48 -62.86 -9.78
N PHE A 742 -10.22 -63.09 -10.88
CA PHE A 742 -9.82 -63.99 -11.94
C PHE A 742 -8.52 -63.56 -12.64
N ILE A 743 -8.32 -62.24 -12.80
CA ILE A 743 -7.10 -61.68 -13.42
C ILE A 743 -5.88 -61.99 -12.54
N LYS A 744 -6.01 -61.80 -11.23
CA LYS A 744 -4.94 -62.11 -10.27
C LYS A 744 -4.70 -63.62 -10.19
N GLY A 745 -5.75 -64.44 -10.22
CA GLY A 745 -5.63 -65.89 -10.29
C GLY A 745 -4.88 -66.37 -11.55
N ALA A 746 -5.15 -65.76 -12.70
CA ALA A 746 -4.43 -66.05 -13.95
C ALA A 746 -2.95 -65.61 -13.89
N GLU A 747 -2.66 -64.47 -13.26
CA GLU A 747 -1.28 -64.02 -13.01
C GLU A 747 -0.51 -65.00 -12.12
N ILE A 748 -1.14 -65.47 -11.04
CA ILE A 748 -0.56 -66.46 -10.13
C ILE A 748 -0.31 -67.78 -10.87
N LEU A 749 -1.28 -68.27 -11.66
CA LEU A 749 -1.10 -69.45 -12.49
C LEU A 749 0.08 -69.29 -13.45
N ARG A 750 0.18 -68.14 -14.13
CA ARG A 750 1.30 -67.84 -15.03
C ARG A 750 2.63 -67.92 -14.28
N ARG A 751 2.70 -67.40 -13.05
CA ARG A 751 3.90 -67.45 -12.22
C ARG A 751 4.26 -68.88 -11.80
N VAL A 752 3.28 -69.69 -11.38
CA VAL A 752 3.48 -71.13 -11.08
C VAL A 752 4.03 -71.87 -12.29
N LEU A 753 3.45 -71.65 -13.47
CA LEU A 753 3.87 -72.30 -14.71
C LEU A 753 5.27 -71.86 -15.16
N MET A 754 5.62 -70.58 -14.98
CA MET A 754 6.97 -70.08 -15.26
C MET A 754 8.01 -70.69 -14.33
N GLU A 755 7.74 -70.75 -13.02
CA GLU A 755 8.67 -71.37 -12.06
C GLU A 755 8.80 -72.88 -12.29
N LEU A 756 7.70 -73.56 -12.65
CA LEU A 756 7.75 -74.96 -13.08
C LEU A 756 8.64 -75.16 -14.31
N ALA A 757 8.56 -74.26 -15.30
CA ALA A 757 9.42 -74.32 -16.48
C ALA A 757 10.90 -74.13 -16.14
N VAL A 758 11.21 -73.22 -15.21
CA VAL A 758 12.59 -73.00 -14.73
C VAL A 758 13.12 -74.22 -13.97
N LEU A 759 12.27 -74.84 -13.12
CA LEU A 759 12.60 -76.07 -12.41
C LEU A 759 12.86 -77.21 -13.39
N TYR A 760 11.96 -77.42 -14.36
CA TYR A 760 12.10 -78.47 -15.37
C TYR A 760 13.32 -78.25 -16.26
N LYS A 761 13.59 -77.00 -16.68
CA LYS A 761 14.79 -76.66 -17.45
C LYS A 761 16.06 -77.00 -16.68
N SER A 762 16.12 -76.62 -15.40
CA SER A 762 17.25 -76.97 -14.52
C SER A 762 17.44 -78.49 -14.42
N PHE A 763 16.35 -79.25 -14.29
CA PHE A 763 16.38 -80.71 -14.26
C PHE A 763 16.86 -81.30 -15.60
N SER A 764 16.30 -80.84 -16.72
CA SER A 764 16.69 -81.23 -18.08
C SER A 764 18.18 -80.97 -18.33
N ASP A 765 18.70 -79.81 -17.91
CA ASP A 765 20.11 -79.44 -18.10
C ASP A 765 21.04 -80.36 -17.28
N ILE A 766 20.65 -80.74 -16.06
CA ILE A 766 21.35 -81.75 -15.26
C ILE A 766 21.36 -83.10 -15.99
N VAL A 767 20.21 -83.58 -16.47
CA VAL A 767 20.11 -84.86 -17.18
C VAL A 767 20.94 -84.83 -18.47
N LYS A 768 20.88 -83.75 -19.26
CA LYS A 768 21.67 -83.58 -20.49
C LYS A 768 23.18 -83.54 -20.23
N THR A 769 23.60 -83.07 -19.05
CA THR A 769 25.02 -82.95 -18.67
C THR A 769 25.61 -84.28 -18.20
N TYR A 770 24.89 -85.01 -17.33
CA TYR A 770 25.42 -86.22 -16.66
C TYR A 770 24.96 -87.53 -17.29
N HIS A 771 23.77 -87.57 -17.90
CA HIS A 771 23.14 -88.80 -18.43
C HIS A 771 22.54 -88.56 -19.82
N LYS A 772 23.41 -88.36 -20.83
CA LYS A 772 23.01 -88.08 -22.22
C LYS A 772 22.07 -89.14 -22.81
N ASP A 773 22.17 -90.39 -22.36
CA ASP A 773 21.34 -91.50 -22.84
C ASP A 773 19.85 -91.31 -22.50
N LEU A 774 19.56 -90.63 -21.39
CA LEU A 774 18.20 -90.35 -20.91
C LEU A 774 17.57 -89.10 -21.53
N SER A 775 18.36 -88.30 -22.25
CA SER A 775 17.90 -87.05 -22.86
C SER A 775 16.79 -87.23 -23.89
N LYS A 776 16.68 -88.43 -24.49
CA LYS A 776 15.64 -88.77 -25.48
C LYS A 776 14.24 -88.93 -24.87
N ASN A 777 14.17 -89.24 -23.58
CA ASN A 777 12.91 -89.48 -22.87
C ASN A 777 12.37 -88.21 -22.19
N LEU A 778 13.10 -87.09 -22.27
CA LEU A 778 12.66 -85.80 -21.76
C LEU A 778 11.52 -85.23 -22.63
N VAL A 779 10.55 -84.58 -21.99
CA VAL A 779 9.57 -83.74 -22.67
C VAL A 779 10.30 -82.59 -23.37
N PRO A 780 10.07 -82.35 -24.67
CA PRO A 780 10.72 -81.26 -25.39
C PRO A 780 10.37 -79.89 -24.81
N ASP A 781 11.38 -79.07 -24.54
CA ASP A 781 11.23 -77.68 -24.04
C ASP A 781 10.24 -76.82 -24.87
N PRO A 782 10.20 -76.92 -26.22
CA PRO A 782 9.22 -76.18 -27.04
C PRO A 782 7.77 -76.58 -26.76
N THR A 783 7.52 -77.87 -26.47
CA THR A 783 6.19 -78.40 -26.19
C THR A 783 5.67 -77.89 -24.85
N LEU A 784 6.52 -77.86 -23.83
CA LEU A 784 6.20 -77.29 -22.52
C LEU A 784 5.92 -75.78 -22.64
N THR A 785 6.78 -75.06 -23.37
CA THR A 785 6.63 -73.61 -23.59
C THR A 785 5.35 -73.26 -24.36
N TYR A 786 4.97 -74.09 -25.35
CA TYR A 786 3.72 -73.92 -26.11
C TYR A 786 2.49 -74.08 -25.22
N GLU A 787 2.44 -75.13 -24.38
CA GLU A 787 1.31 -75.33 -23.46
C GLU A 787 1.26 -74.22 -22.38
N ILE A 788 2.40 -73.77 -21.84
CA ILE A 788 2.42 -72.62 -20.91
C ILE A 788 1.83 -71.36 -21.58
N LYS A 789 2.20 -71.09 -22.83
CA LYS A 789 1.63 -69.96 -23.59
C LYS A 789 0.13 -70.13 -23.86
N LYS A 790 -0.33 -71.35 -24.09
CA LYS A 790 -1.75 -71.66 -24.32
C LYS A 790 -2.58 -71.38 -23.06
N TYR A 791 -2.15 -71.87 -21.91
CA TYR A 791 -2.81 -71.58 -20.63
C TYR A 791 -2.61 -70.12 -20.18
N SER A 792 -1.53 -69.45 -20.57
CA SER A 792 -1.37 -68.02 -20.28
C SER A 792 -2.26 -67.11 -21.14
N ARG A 793 -2.63 -67.54 -22.36
CA ARG A 793 -3.46 -66.76 -23.31
C ARG A 793 -4.95 -67.03 -23.17
N SER A 794 -5.34 -68.13 -22.55
CA SER A 794 -6.76 -68.43 -22.29
C SER A 794 -7.40 -67.50 -21.25
N PHE A 795 -6.62 -66.63 -20.62
CA PHE A 795 -7.03 -65.76 -19.51
C PHE A 795 -6.73 -64.27 -19.72
N ASP A 796 -6.15 -63.91 -20.88
CA ASP A 796 -6.10 -62.53 -21.38
C ASP A 796 -7.37 -62.26 -22.19
#